data_AF-R6XNP0-F1
#
_entry.id   AF-R6XNP0-F1
#
_cell.length_a   1.000
_cell.length_b   1.000
_cell.length_c   1.000
_cell.angle_alpha   90.00
_cell.angle_beta   90.00
_cell.angle_gamma   90.00
#
_symmetry.space_group_name_H-M   'P 1'
#
loop_
_entity.id
_entity.type
_entity.pdbx_description
1 polymer ?
#
loop_
_entity_poly.entity_id
_entity_poly.type
_entity_poly.pdbx_seq_one_letter_code
_entity_poly.pdbx_strand_id
1 'polypeptide(L)'
;MKRNLVTFLLTLVFGMLASTTCWAGVKKQKLRVLYLGGQADWTHGEMGSNDHFKSEAEFQAEVAKREASFGDLLRTYFTTVKTMQAKDWKPEMSNGYDVTIFDGCPPVLKETEKEYIFKGVSRTMKEKEYLPQDYSCPTITIASMGERIGQKYGTKNDWLCLCLDADAHSMNLQHPIFKGPFKTKITLTKQPTPEDAFHYAYYQDGNVPDSVMMWKVNTEGYKTNPDFNIGMVSRPWGYLDSPDCEFISSGVCAKTLDAVALGRHGNFLTWGFVGSPMYMTPEAKVVFANAVAYIAKFRGTPLVRKYNENIATREILKEDKYICTKKYVQERAVMDKEFYAENLKIAKQAREKKARGEELSGMEKMFVDFTEADIPAEKTYAETMKEKYPILYAKFGEDETKYQQYYDDNKPYFYGGEGSYTFVIDEDAKTWGIPNNDKRLIDKAITCLENNQEIERAQRVLRRYTLCEFTNAADWRKWYNTYKDKMFFTESGGWYFMVNDKKAPGNDYSVAEKRLQAQKAAEQKSLSAETVSHENPVVVTAHVQKLDFGRMDIVFNVKIMPGYHIYRTVAESDPYIPMKITCTLPDGAVLGEVYYPMPKPFVKEGTTIYDSNVTIRQNVSLPSLPATIKCTFECQCCDANVCMPPFSKEFTLNVE
;
A
#
# COMPACT_ATOMS: atom_id res chain seq x y z
N MET A 1 -13.34 28.59 -78.77
CA MET A 1 -12.23 27.97 -78.02
C MET A 1 -11.41 28.91 -77.11
N LYS A 2 -11.65 30.23 -77.04
CA LYS A 2 -10.88 31.14 -76.17
C LYS A 2 -11.52 31.48 -74.80
N ARG A 3 -12.79 31.10 -74.56
CA ARG A 3 -13.52 31.43 -73.32
C ARG A 3 -13.45 30.36 -72.22
N ASN A 4 -12.97 29.15 -72.54
CA ASN A 4 -12.85 28.04 -71.58
C ASN A 4 -11.41 27.85 -71.05
N LEU A 5 -10.41 28.54 -71.62
CA LEU A 5 -9.02 28.45 -71.15
C LEU A 5 -8.75 29.40 -69.96
N VAL A 6 -9.42 30.56 -69.93
CA VAL A 6 -9.26 31.57 -68.87
C VAL A 6 -9.90 31.10 -67.56
N THR A 7 -11.04 30.42 -67.63
CA THR A 7 -11.73 29.86 -66.45
C THR A 7 -10.97 28.67 -65.85
N PHE A 8 -10.22 27.91 -66.65
CA PHE A 8 -9.43 26.76 -66.19
C PHE A 8 -8.08 27.18 -65.57
N LEU A 9 -7.51 28.31 -66.02
CA LEU A 9 -6.29 28.89 -65.43
C LEU A 9 -6.57 29.66 -64.13
N LEU A 10 -7.74 30.28 -63.98
CA LEU A 10 -8.13 30.96 -62.72
C LEU A 10 -8.52 29.98 -61.59
N THR A 11 -9.07 28.81 -61.91
CA THR A 11 -9.30 27.75 -60.91
C THR A 11 -8.01 27.03 -60.48
N LEU A 12 -6.98 26.95 -61.34
CA LEU A 12 -5.68 26.39 -60.96
C LEU A 12 -4.88 27.31 -60.03
N VAL A 13 -5.00 28.63 -60.19
CA VAL A 13 -4.29 29.61 -59.34
C VAL A 13 -4.96 29.81 -57.98
N PHE A 14 -6.30 29.68 -57.88
CA PHE A 14 -6.98 29.63 -56.57
C PHE A 14 -6.91 28.24 -55.90
N GLY A 15 -6.67 27.17 -56.65
CA GLY A 15 -6.47 25.81 -56.12
C GLY A 15 -5.08 25.57 -55.50
N MET A 16 -4.07 26.38 -55.83
CA MET A 16 -2.71 26.27 -55.25
C MET A 16 -2.43 27.23 -54.08
N LEU A 17 -3.38 28.11 -53.73
CA LEU A 17 -3.27 29.01 -52.58
C LEU A 17 -4.08 28.55 -51.34
N ALA A 18 -4.71 27.36 -51.40
CA ALA A 18 -5.50 26.79 -50.30
C ALA A 18 -4.84 25.59 -49.58
N SER A 19 -3.56 25.32 -49.83
CA SER A 19 -2.83 24.22 -49.17
C SER A 19 -1.42 24.63 -48.72
N THR A 20 -1.29 25.85 -48.19
CA THR A 20 -0.19 26.22 -47.32
C THR A 20 -0.75 26.87 -46.06
N THR A 21 -1.54 26.12 -45.29
CA THR A 21 -1.47 26.31 -43.84
C THR A 21 -0.03 25.96 -43.47
N CYS A 22 0.84 26.97 -43.42
CA CYS A 22 2.06 26.90 -42.63
C CYS A 22 1.63 26.38 -41.26
N TRP A 23 1.88 25.09 -41.00
CA TRP A 23 2.02 24.61 -39.64
C TRP A 23 3.21 25.42 -39.09
N ALA A 24 2.92 26.55 -38.45
CA ALA A 24 3.92 27.21 -37.63
C ALA A 24 4.40 26.15 -36.65
N GLY A 25 5.61 25.64 -36.85
CA GLY A 25 6.14 24.54 -36.07
C GLY A 25 6.03 24.87 -34.57
N VAL A 26 5.62 23.89 -33.77
CA VAL A 26 5.52 24.08 -32.32
C VAL A 26 6.86 24.61 -31.80
N LYS A 27 6.82 25.75 -31.08
CA LYS A 27 8.03 26.30 -30.45
C LYS A 27 8.51 25.35 -29.37
N LYS A 28 9.55 24.57 -29.68
CA LYS A 28 10.10 23.56 -28.76
C LYS A 28 10.60 24.20 -27.47
N GLN A 29 10.35 23.52 -26.36
CA GLN A 29 10.97 23.84 -25.07
C GLN A 29 12.42 23.36 -25.07
N LYS A 30 13.34 24.17 -24.51
CA LYS A 30 14.76 23.84 -24.37
C LYS A 30 14.98 22.87 -23.20
N LEU A 31 14.47 21.65 -23.35
CA LEU A 31 14.61 20.58 -22.38
C LEU A 31 15.25 19.35 -23.03
N ARG A 32 16.02 18.63 -22.22
CA ARG A 32 16.59 17.32 -22.52
C ARG A 32 15.73 16.26 -21.87
N VAL A 33 15.11 15.41 -22.67
CA VAL A 33 14.22 14.34 -22.20
C VAL A 33 14.86 12.98 -22.49
N LEU A 34 14.92 12.13 -21.47
CA LEU A 34 15.27 10.73 -21.60
C LEU A 34 14.00 9.90 -21.49
N TYR A 35 13.65 9.17 -22.54
CA TYR A 35 12.54 8.22 -22.53
C TYR A 35 13.09 6.79 -22.48
N LEU A 36 12.57 6.00 -21.54
CA LEU A 36 12.96 4.63 -21.28
C LEU A 36 11.82 3.69 -21.64
N GLY A 37 11.91 3.07 -22.82
CA GLY A 37 10.92 2.13 -23.34
C GLY A 37 11.10 0.72 -22.78
N GLY A 38 10.12 -0.15 -23.04
CA GLY A 38 10.16 -1.56 -22.61
C GLY A 38 8.79 -2.21 -22.39
N GLN A 39 7.70 -1.50 -22.67
CA GLN A 39 6.34 -2.03 -22.66
C GLN A 39 5.71 -2.01 -24.06
N ALA A 40 4.61 -2.72 -24.21
CA ALA A 40 3.71 -2.65 -25.35
C ALA A 40 2.34 -2.09 -24.92
N ASP A 41 1.50 -1.69 -25.88
CA ASP A 41 0.11 -1.28 -25.60
C ASP A 41 -0.81 -2.48 -25.25
N TRP A 42 -0.42 -3.69 -25.67
CA TRP A 42 -1.22 -4.92 -25.53
C TRP A 42 -0.64 -5.88 -24.48
N THR A 43 -1.48 -6.74 -23.91
CA THR A 43 -1.08 -7.70 -22.87
C THR A 43 -0.15 -8.77 -23.42
N HIS A 44 0.89 -9.11 -22.66
CA HIS A 44 1.84 -10.18 -23.01
C HIS A 44 1.84 -11.30 -21.95
N GLY A 45 0.65 -11.79 -21.61
CA GLY A 45 0.48 -12.90 -20.65
C GLY A 45 0.80 -12.56 -19.18
N GLU A 46 1.11 -11.30 -18.89
CA GLU A 46 1.52 -10.86 -17.56
C GLU A 46 0.33 -10.87 -16.59
N MET A 47 0.60 -11.20 -15.32
CA MET A 47 -0.40 -11.20 -14.23
C MET A 47 -1.65 -12.05 -14.53
N GLY A 48 -1.50 -13.11 -15.33
CA GLY A 48 -2.59 -14.03 -15.67
C GLY A 48 -3.51 -13.53 -16.79
N SER A 49 -3.15 -12.44 -17.49
CA SER A 49 -3.80 -12.03 -18.73
C SER A 49 -3.53 -13.03 -19.87
N ASN A 50 -4.35 -13.00 -20.92
CA ASN A 50 -4.02 -13.72 -22.14
C ASN A 50 -2.86 -13.02 -22.86
N ASP A 51 -2.04 -13.81 -23.54
CA ASP A 51 -1.01 -13.27 -24.42
C ASP A 51 -1.66 -12.84 -25.75
N HIS A 52 -1.58 -11.55 -26.06
CA HIS A 52 -2.03 -11.01 -27.34
C HIS A 52 -1.10 -11.43 -28.49
N PHE A 53 0.16 -11.72 -28.18
CA PHE A 53 1.21 -11.94 -29.16
C PHE A 53 1.36 -13.41 -29.50
N LYS A 54 1.62 -13.72 -30.77
CA LYS A 54 1.86 -15.10 -31.23
C LYS A 54 3.33 -15.50 -31.09
N SER A 55 4.21 -14.52 -30.88
CA SER A 55 5.64 -14.74 -30.74
C SER A 55 6.33 -13.58 -30.03
N GLU A 56 7.47 -13.86 -29.42
CA GLU A 56 8.36 -12.85 -28.83
C GLU A 56 8.76 -11.76 -29.85
N ALA A 57 8.98 -12.14 -31.12
CA ALA A 57 9.35 -11.18 -32.16
C ALA A 57 8.24 -10.15 -32.45
N GLU A 58 6.98 -10.57 -32.36
CA GLU A 58 5.82 -9.70 -32.52
C GLU A 58 5.69 -8.74 -31.33
N PHE A 59 5.86 -9.25 -30.11
CA PHE A 59 5.90 -8.43 -28.90
C PHE A 59 7.00 -7.36 -28.98
N GLN A 60 8.24 -7.76 -29.31
CA GLN A 60 9.37 -6.82 -29.43
C GLN A 60 9.15 -5.78 -30.55
N ALA A 61 8.44 -6.14 -31.63
CA ALA A 61 8.06 -5.19 -32.66
C ALA A 61 7.05 -4.14 -32.16
N GLU A 62 6.06 -4.54 -31.35
CA GLU A 62 5.14 -3.58 -30.71
C GLU A 62 5.82 -2.71 -29.65
N VAL A 63 6.74 -3.26 -28.86
CA VAL A 63 7.58 -2.47 -27.93
C VAL A 63 8.35 -1.39 -28.70
N ALA A 64 8.94 -1.74 -29.84
CA ALA A 64 9.67 -0.78 -30.68
C ALA A 64 8.76 0.29 -31.29
N LYS A 65 7.54 -0.06 -31.74
CA LYS A 65 6.55 0.90 -32.24
C LYS A 65 6.12 1.88 -31.15
N ARG A 66 5.83 1.38 -29.96
CA ARG A 66 5.49 2.21 -28.79
C ARG A 66 6.62 3.18 -28.45
N GLU A 67 7.86 2.69 -28.33
CA GLU A 67 9.03 3.54 -28.08
C GLU A 67 9.18 4.63 -29.14
N ALA A 68 9.07 4.27 -30.42
CA ALA A 68 9.16 5.22 -31.53
C ALA A 68 8.07 6.30 -31.43
N SER A 69 6.83 5.92 -31.14
CA SER A 69 5.70 6.85 -31.04
C SER A 69 5.87 7.89 -29.92
N PHE A 70 6.40 7.49 -28.76
CA PHE A 70 6.77 8.43 -27.69
C PHE A 70 7.96 9.31 -28.10
N GLY A 71 8.98 8.72 -28.72
CA GLY A 71 10.12 9.48 -29.25
C GLY A 71 9.69 10.60 -30.19
N ASP A 72 8.79 10.31 -31.13
CA ASP A 72 8.29 11.27 -32.12
C ASP A 72 7.40 12.35 -31.49
N LEU A 73 6.52 11.97 -30.56
CA LEU A 73 5.75 12.93 -29.78
C LEU A 73 6.69 13.90 -29.04
N LEU A 74 7.66 13.39 -28.29
CA LEU A 74 8.58 14.21 -27.51
C LEU A 74 9.44 15.11 -28.40
N ARG A 75 9.95 14.62 -29.54
CA ARG A 75 10.75 15.41 -30.48
C ARG A 75 9.96 16.54 -31.13
N THR A 76 8.64 16.45 -31.16
CA THR A 76 7.77 17.55 -31.61
C THR A 76 7.85 18.74 -30.65
N TYR A 77 7.99 18.50 -29.34
CA TYR A 77 7.88 19.50 -28.28
C TYR A 77 9.20 19.91 -27.63
N PHE A 78 10.26 19.10 -27.72
CA PHE A 78 11.52 19.31 -26.99
C PHE A 78 12.75 19.30 -27.90
N THR A 79 13.75 20.12 -27.56
CA THR A 79 14.97 20.29 -28.36
C THR A 79 15.87 19.06 -28.35
N THR A 80 15.89 18.30 -27.26
CA THR A 80 16.76 17.13 -27.13
C THR A 80 15.98 15.98 -26.53
N VAL A 81 15.89 14.87 -27.28
CA VAL A 81 15.20 13.66 -26.85
C VAL A 81 16.08 12.47 -27.15
N LYS A 82 16.35 11.65 -26.12
CA LYS A 82 16.95 10.34 -26.27
C LYS A 82 15.93 9.28 -25.89
N THR A 83 15.79 8.26 -26.73
CA THR A 83 15.06 7.04 -26.40
C THR A 83 16.06 5.91 -26.18
N MET A 84 15.76 5.00 -25.27
CA MET A 84 16.49 3.75 -25.07
C MET A 84 15.61 2.76 -24.31
N GLN A 85 16.02 1.49 -24.30
CA GLN A 85 15.37 0.46 -23.50
C GLN A 85 15.71 0.63 -22.02
N ALA A 86 14.71 0.50 -21.15
CA ALA A 86 14.85 0.67 -19.71
C ALA A 86 15.85 -0.33 -19.11
N LYS A 87 15.92 -1.56 -19.64
CA LYS A 87 16.88 -2.59 -19.21
C LYS A 87 18.35 -2.19 -19.37
N ASP A 88 18.66 -1.22 -20.24
CA ASP A 88 20.02 -0.74 -20.49
C ASP A 88 20.34 0.54 -19.69
N TRP A 89 19.39 1.03 -18.90
CA TRP A 89 19.51 2.26 -18.14
C TRP A 89 20.28 2.08 -16.84
N LYS A 90 20.96 3.14 -16.42
CA LYS A 90 21.56 3.29 -15.09
C LYS A 90 21.15 4.63 -14.46
N PRO A 91 21.01 4.72 -13.12
CA PRO A 91 20.61 5.94 -12.43
C PRO A 91 21.32 7.22 -12.89
N GLU A 92 22.64 7.16 -13.03
CA GLU A 92 23.49 8.31 -13.34
C GLU A 92 23.22 8.89 -14.73
N MET A 93 22.67 8.09 -15.65
CA MET A 93 22.29 8.57 -16.98
C MET A 93 21.26 9.68 -16.90
N SER A 94 20.37 9.64 -15.90
CA SER A 94 19.34 10.68 -15.71
C SER A 94 19.91 12.05 -15.35
N ASN A 95 21.16 12.13 -14.86
CA ASN A 95 21.82 13.39 -14.54
C ASN A 95 22.06 14.26 -15.78
N GLY A 96 22.17 13.65 -16.96
CA GLY A 96 22.35 14.33 -18.23
C GLY A 96 21.07 14.92 -18.83
N TYR A 97 19.92 14.73 -18.19
CA TYR A 97 18.60 15.11 -18.71
C TYR A 97 17.83 15.95 -17.70
N ASP A 98 16.87 16.71 -18.19
CA ASP A 98 16.00 17.53 -17.34
C ASP A 98 14.80 16.72 -16.85
N VAL A 99 14.37 15.70 -17.61
CA VAL A 99 13.32 14.73 -17.24
C VAL A 99 13.67 13.33 -17.73
N THR A 100 13.43 12.32 -16.90
CA THR A 100 13.45 10.89 -17.28
C THR A 100 12.02 10.34 -17.26
N ILE A 101 11.60 9.64 -18.31
CA ILE A 101 10.27 9.02 -18.43
C ILE A 101 10.44 7.51 -18.41
N PHE A 102 9.84 6.82 -17.45
CA PHE A 102 9.83 5.37 -17.35
C PHE A 102 8.53 4.80 -17.94
N ASP A 103 8.68 4.15 -19.09
CA ASP A 103 7.67 3.35 -19.78
C ASP A 103 8.16 1.89 -19.95
N GLY A 104 9.11 1.50 -19.12
CA GLY A 104 9.76 0.20 -19.10
C GLY A 104 10.45 0.00 -17.77
N CYS A 105 10.64 -1.27 -17.38
CA CYS A 105 11.24 -1.61 -16.10
C CYS A 105 12.78 -1.54 -16.18
N PRO A 106 13.46 -0.73 -15.36
CA PRO A 106 14.91 -0.72 -15.28
C PRO A 106 15.45 -1.99 -14.58
N PRO A 107 16.78 -2.24 -14.65
CA PRO A 107 17.41 -3.32 -13.90
C PRO A 107 17.22 -3.17 -12.39
N VAL A 108 17.15 -4.30 -11.69
CA VAL A 108 17.15 -4.35 -10.22
C VAL A 108 18.51 -3.87 -9.73
N LEU A 109 18.52 -2.85 -8.88
CA LEU A 109 19.73 -2.35 -8.22
C LEU A 109 20.07 -3.17 -6.97
N LYS A 110 19.04 -3.54 -6.21
CA LYS A 110 19.17 -4.30 -4.97
C LYS A 110 17.93 -5.18 -4.78
N GLU A 111 18.17 -6.41 -4.36
CA GLU A 111 17.11 -7.35 -3.96
C GLU A 111 17.34 -7.70 -2.49
N THR A 112 16.31 -7.58 -1.68
CA THR A 112 16.33 -7.95 -0.26
C THR A 112 15.25 -8.97 0.03
N GLU A 113 15.58 -9.96 0.84
CA GLU A 113 14.61 -10.93 1.33
C GLU A 113 14.01 -10.45 2.65
N LYS A 114 12.69 -10.32 2.68
CA LYS A 114 11.91 -10.01 3.88
C LYS A 114 11.20 -11.28 4.33
N GLU A 115 11.54 -11.76 5.51
CA GLU A 115 10.77 -12.80 6.19
C GLU A 115 9.47 -12.21 6.73
N TYR A 116 8.36 -12.91 6.51
CA TYR A 116 7.06 -12.60 7.11
C TYR A 116 6.41 -13.89 7.63
N ILE A 117 5.58 -13.75 8.65
CA ILE A 117 4.92 -14.89 9.29
C ILE A 117 3.45 -14.90 8.87
N PHE A 118 3.02 -15.99 8.27
CA PHE A 118 1.63 -16.21 7.88
C PHE A 118 1.13 -17.51 8.51
N LYS A 119 0.14 -17.39 9.41
CA LYS A 119 -0.43 -18.51 10.18
C LYS A 119 0.64 -19.34 10.89
N GLY A 120 1.57 -18.67 11.59
CA GLY A 120 2.66 -19.31 12.32
C GLY A 120 3.81 -19.84 11.47
N VAL A 121 3.69 -19.79 10.13
CA VAL A 121 4.71 -20.26 9.19
C VAL A 121 5.51 -19.09 8.63
N SER A 122 6.83 -19.19 8.73
CA SER A 122 7.75 -18.25 8.10
C SER A 122 7.72 -18.40 6.58
N ARG A 123 7.68 -17.27 5.88
CA ARG A 123 7.73 -17.16 4.43
C ARG A 123 8.68 -16.03 4.05
N THR A 124 9.29 -16.14 2.87
CA THR A 124 10.20 -15.12 2.36
C THR A 124 9.56 -14.40 1.18
N MET A 125 9.58 -13.07 1.21
CA MET A 125 9.22 -12.20 0.09
C MET A 125 10.47 -11.51 -0.44
N LYS A 126 10.63 -11.47 -1.76
CA LYS A 126 11.72 -10.74 -2.42
C LYS A 126 11.26 -9.33 -2.75
N GLU A 127 11.97 -8.36 -2.20
CA GLU A 127 11.73 -6.94 -2.40
C GLU A 127 12.81 -6.37 -3.33
N LYS A 128 12.40 -5.63 -4.37
CA LYS A 128 13.31 -5.13 -5.42
C LYS A 128 13.37 -3.60 -5.40
N GLU A 129 14.57 -3.07 -5.33
CA GLU A 129 14.86 -1.64 -5.46
C GLU A 129 15.41 -1.35 -6.86
N TYR A 130 14.87 -0.31 -7.50
CA TYR A 130 15.22 0.08 -8.88
C TYR A 130 15.91 1.46 -8.96
N LEU A 131 15.84 2.23 -7.88
CA LEU A 131 16.40 3.57 -7.77
C LEU A 131 17.24 3.68 -6.49
N PRO A 132 18.38 4.39 -6.51
CA PRO A 132 19.09 4.72 -5.29
C PRO A 132 18.26 5.72 -4.47
N GLN A 133 18.43 5.69 -3.14
CA GLN A 133 17.64 6.54 -2.23
C GLN A 133 17.89 8.04 -2.46
N ASP A 134 19.06 8.44 -2.93
CA ASP A 134 19.42 9.83 -3.24
C ASP A 134 19.04 10.26 -4.68
N TYR A 135 18.38 9.39 -5.46
CA TYR A 135 17.87 9.75 -6.78
C TYR A 135 16.97 10.99 -6.70
N SER A 136 17.22 12.00 -7.53
CA SER A 136 16.56 13.31 -7.40
C SER A 136 16.22 13.96 -8.75
N CYS A 137 16.33 13.21 -9.84
CA CYS A 137 15.99 13.70 -11.18
C CYS A 137 14.47 13.78 -11.34
N PRO A 138 13.93 14.79 -12.03
CA PRO A 138 12.52 14.80 -12.41
C PRO A 138 12.12 13.58 -13.22
N THR A 139 11.00 12.96 -12.84
CA THR A 139 10.57 11.68 -13.37
C THR A 139 9.09 11.68 -13.72
N ILE A 140 8.75 11.09 -14.87
CA ILE A 140 7.39 10.64 -15.17
C ILE A 140 7.38 9.12 -15.18
N THR A 141 6.40 8.51 -14.53
CA THR A 141 6.11 7.08 -14.67
C THR A 141 4.81 6.88 -15.44
N ILE A 142 4.78 5.88 -16.32
CA ILE A 142 3.58 5.51 -17.07
C ILE A 142 2.97 4.25 -16.45
N ALA A 143 1.67 4.31 -16.15
CA ALA A 143 0.87 3.23 -15.60
C ALA A 143 1.57 2.47 -14.45
N SER A 144 1.70 1.14 -14.56
CA SER A 144 2.25 0.26 -13.53
C SER A 144 3.70 0.56 -13.14
N MET A 145 4.44 1.35 -13.93
CA MET A 145 5.79 1.76 -13.56
C MET A 145 5.78 2.67 -12.33
N GLY A 146 4.69 3.40 -12.05
CA GLY A 146 4.57 4.20 -10.83
C GLY A 146 4.78 3.38 -9.57
N GLU A 147 4.09 2.24 -9.47
CA GLU A 147 4.27 1.28 -8.38
C GLU A 147 5.64 0.62 -8.47
N ARG A 148 5.97 0.02 -9.62
CA ARG A 148 7.09 -0.92 -9.71
C ARG A 148 8.42 -0.29 -9.33
N ILE A 149 8.68 0.92 -9.82
CA ILE A 149 9.93 1.63 -9.50
C ILE A 149 9.79 2.54 -8.27
N GLY A 150 8.56 2.92 -7.92
CA GLY A 150 8.28 3.89 -6.89
C GLY A 150 8.10 3.32 -5.49
N GLN A 151 7.66 2.07 -5.35
CA GLN A 151 7.25 1.48 -4.07
C GLN A 151 8.40 1.49 -3.04
N LYS A 152 9.58 0.96 -3.38
CA LYS A 152 10.75 0.96 -2.48
C LYS A 152 11.44 2.31 -2.36
N TYR A 153 11.24 3.19 -3.35
CA TYR A 153 11.67 4.58 -3.26
C TYR A 153 10.75 5.39 -2.32
N GLY A 154 9.55 4.90 -2.00
CA GLY A 154 8.61 5.58 -1.11
C GLY A 154 7.86 6.72 -1.80
N THR A 155 7.52 6.57 -3.09
CA THR A 155 6.58 7.50 -3.71
C THR A 155 5.14 7.22 -3.28
N LYS A 156 4.31 8.25 -3.16
CA LYS A 156 2.85 8.10 -2.99
C LYS A 156 2.11 7.79 -4.30
N ASN A 157 2.81 7.81 -5.43
CA ASN A 157 2.32 7.28 -6.72
C ASN A 157 2.35 5.74 -6.69
N ASP A 158 1.66 5.18 -5.70
CA ASP A 158 1.70 3.79 -5.30
C ASP A 158 0.66 2.94 -6.03
N TRP A 159 0.54 1.69 -5.61
CA TRP A 159 -0.54 0.82 -6.06
C TRP A 159 -1.82 1.10 -5.27
N LEU A 160 -2.87 1.53 -5.95
CA LEU A 160 -4.23 1.20 -5.49
C LEU A 160 -4.78 0.05 -6.32
N CYS A 161 -4.76 0.17 -7.65
CA CYS A 161 -5.30 -0.86 -8.54
C CYS A 161 -4.87 -0.66 -10.02
N LEU A 162 -4.69 -1.76 -10.74
CA LEU A 162 -4.70 -1.78 -12.21
C LEU A 162 -6.14 -1.92 -12.71
N CYS A 163 -6.86 -0.80 -12.78
CA CYS A 163 -8.23 -0.76 -13.30
C CYS A 163 -8.55 0.53 -14.04
N LEU A 164 -7.54 1.38 -14.31
CA LEU A 164 -7.77 2.66 -14.98
C LEU A 164 -7.98 2.45 -16.47
N ASP A 165 -9.09 2.97 -16.96
CA ASP A 165 -9.51 2.93 -18.35
C ASP A 165 -9.19 4.25 -19.08
N ALA A 166 -9.74 4.46 -20.28
CA ALA A 166 -9.31 5.51 -21.22
C ALA A 166 -9.67 6.97 -20.86
N ASP A 167 -10.60 7.19 -19.93
CA ASP A 167 -11.18 8.51 -19.64
C ASP A 167 -10.77 9.04 -18.27
N ALA A 168 -10.35 10.31 -18.21
CA ALA A 168 -10.09 11.05 -16.97
C ALA A 168 -11.34 11.75 -16.46
N HIS A 169 -11.48 11.89 -15.14
CA HIS A 169 -12.49 12.74 -14.52
C HIS A 169 -11.93 13.39 -13.24
N SER A 170 -12.75 14.17 -12.52
CA SER A 170 -12.33 14.87 -11.30
C SER A 170 -11.07 15.74 -11.49
N MET A 171 -10.89 16.33 -12.68
CA MET A 171 -9.64 17.02 -13.04
C MET A 171 -9.55 18.42 -12.41
N ASN A 172 -8.38 18.75 -11.86
CA ASN A 172 -8.02 20.13 -11.56
C ASN A 172 -7.58 20.84 -12.84
N LEU A 173 -8.53 21.37 -13.61
CA LEU A 173 -8.26 22.08 -14.88
C LEU A 173 -7.50 23.40 -14.71
N GLN A 174 -7.28 23.86 -13.48
CA GLN A 174 -6.39 24.99 -13.19
C GLN A 174 -4.92 24.58 -13.08
N HIS A 175 -4.64 23.27 -12.97
CA HIS A 175 -3.28 22.75 -12.89
C HIS A 175 -2.47 23.16 -14.14
N PRO A 176 -1.18 23.53 -13.99
CA PRO A 176 -0.36 24.05 -15.09
C PRO A 176 -0.32 23.17 -16.34
N ILE A 177 -0.42 21.85 -16.21
CA ILE A 177 -0.35 20.92 -17.36
C ILE A 177 -1.49 21.12 -18.37
N PHE A 178 -2.64 21.63 -17.92
CA PHE A 178 -3.78 21.94 -18.80
C PHE A 178 -3.70 23.34 -19.40
N LYS A 179 -2.76 24.19 -18.95
CA LYS A 179 -2.66 25.60 -19.36
C LYS A 179 -1.50 25.87 -20.31
N GLY A 180 -0.43 25.09 -20.22
CA GLY A 180 0.76 25.27 -21.05
C GLY A 180 1.98 24.52 -20.53
N PRO A 181 3.14 24.70 -21.18
CA PRO A 181 3.45 25.75 -22.16
C PRO A 181 2.80 25.59 -23.54
N PHE A 182 2.38 24.39 -23.92
CA PHE A 182 1.71 24.10 -25.20
C PHE A 182 0.19 24.21 -25.05
N LYS A 183 -0.46 24.86 -26.01
CA LYS A 183 -1.89 25.17 -25.91
C LYS A 183 -2.72 24.01 -26.43
N THR A 184 -3.69 23.59 -25.63
CA THR A 184 -4.77 22.69 -26.01
C THR A 184 -6.04 23.14 -25.30
N LYS A 185 -7.19 22.79 -25.87
CA LYS A 185 -8.50 22.98 -25.24
C LYS A 185 -9.01 21.59 -24.88
N ILE A 186 -9.23 21.36 -23.58
CA ILE A 186 -9.78 20.10 -23.10
C ILE A 186 -11.26 20.02 -23.45
N THR A 187 -11.64 18.95 -24.15
CA THR A 187 -13.04 18.63 -24.46
C THR A 187 -13.60 17.75 -23.35
N LEU A 188 -14.65 18.25 -22.69
CA LEU A 188 -15.33 17.53 -21.61
C LEU A 188 -16.68 17.04 -22.07
N THR A 189 -16.99 15.79 -21.78
CA THR A 189 -18.31 15.20 -21.98
C THR A 189 -18.91 14.81 -20.64
N LYS A 190 -20.20 15.11 -20.44
CA LYS A 190 -20.91 14.65 -19.24
C LYS A 190 -21.30 13.20 -19.45
N GLN A 191 -20.76 12.31 -18.62
CA GLN A 191 -20.99 10.87 -18.70
C GLN A 191 -21.51 10.33 -17.35
N PRO A 192 -22.19 9.17 -17.32
CA PRO A 192 -22.52 8.51 -16.07
C PRO A 192 -21.29 8.30 -15.21
N THR A 193 -21.45 8.43 -13.89
CA THR A 193 -20.39 8.10 -12.94
C THR A 193 -20.03 6.62 -13.07
N PRO A 194 -18.73 6.24 -13.04
CA PRO A 194 -18.35 4.83 -13.05
C PRO A 194 -19.09 4.04 -11.97
N GLU A 195 -19.72 2.93 -12.36
CA GLU A 195 -20.58 2.13 -11.48
C GLU A 195 -19.87 1.71 -10.19
N ASP A 196 -18.59 1.32 -10.31
CA ASP A 196 -17.77 0.91 -9.18
C ASP A 196 -17.58 2.00 -8.12
N ALA A 197 -17.71 3.29 -8.48
CA ALA A 197 -17.56 4.39 -7.52
C ALA A 197 -18.69 4.39 -6.47
N PHE A 198 -19.87 3.85 -6.81
CA PHE A 198 -21.00 3.75 -5.88
C PHE A 198 -20.76 2.71 -4.79
N HIS A 199 -19.95 1.66 -5.07
CA HIS A 199 -19.51 0.71 -4.05
C HIS A 199 -18.69 1.37 -2.94
N TYR A 200 -18.09 2.53 -3.21
CA TYR A 200 -17.28 3.28 -2.26
C TYR A 200 -17.96 4.57 -1.77
N ALA A 201 -19.29 4.65 -1.85
CA ALA A 201 -20.04 5.85 -1.47
C ALA A 201 -19.77 6.30 -0.02
N TYR A 202 -19.44 5.36 0.88
CA TYR A 202 -19.09 5.65 2.27
C TYR A 202 -17.78 6.44 2.46
N TYR A 203 -16.91 6.51 1.45
CA TYR A 203 -15.71 7.35 1.49
C TYR A 203 -16.00 8.83 1.15
N GLN A 204 -17.12 9.13 0.47
CA GLN A 204 -17.46 10.47 0.05
C GLN A 204 -18.27 11.21 1.11
N ASP A 205 -17.96 12.50 1.27
CA ASP A 205 -18.79 13.40 2.06
C ASP A 205 -20.02 13.77 1.22
N GLY A 206 -21.15 13.13 1.50
CA GLY A 206 -22.40 13.29 0.74
C GLY A 206 -22.61 12.22 -0.33
N ASN A 207 -23.48 12.51 -1.29
CA ASN A 207 -23.85 11.53 -2.32
C ASN A 207 -22.85 11.53 -3.48
N VAL A 208 -22.51 10.33 -3.95
CA VAL A 208 -21.82 10.14 -5.24
C VAL A 208 -22.73 10.72 -6.34
N PRO A 209 -22.24 11.63 -7.19
CA PRO A 209 -23.07 12.20 -8.26
C PRO A 209 -23.41 11.13 -9.30
N ASP A 210 -24.58 11.24 -9.94
CA ASP A 210 -24.98 10.30 -11.01
C ASP A 210 -24.15 10.44 -12.29
N SER A 211 -23.47 11.57 -12.46
CA SER A 211 -22.65 11.87 -13.65
C SER A 211 -21.48 12.80 -13.34
N VAL A 212 -20.40 12.63 -14.08
CA VAL A 212 -19.18 13.44 -14.00
C VAL A 212 -18.76 13.96 -15.38
N MET A 213 -18.01 15.05 -15.39
CA MET A 213 -17.35 15.50 -16.62
C MET A 213 -16.10 14.67 -16.86
N MET A 214 -16.04 14.06 -18.04
CA MET A 214 -14.95 13.19 -18.46
C MET A 214 -14.17 13.81 -19.63
N TRP A 215 -12.87 13.58 -19.63
CA TRP A 215 -11.95 13.90 -20.71
C TRP A 215 -11.39 12.60 -21.29
N LYS A 216 -11.58 12.37 -22.59
CA LYS A 216 -11.07 11.19 -23.27
C LYS A 216 -9.55 11.31 -23.49
N VAL A 217 -8.77 10.54 -22.73
CA VAL A 217 -7.31 10.57 -22.79
C VAL A 217 -6.81 9.65 -23.89
N ASN A 218 -7.31 8.42 -23.91
CA ASN A 218 -6.99 7.41 -24.93
C ASN A 218 -8.20 7.09 -25.80
N THR A 219 -7.95 6.70 -27.05
CA THR A 219 -8.99 6.24 -27.97
C THR A 219 -9.42 4.80 -27.66
N GLU A 220 -8.51 4.04 -27.05
CA GLU A 220 -8.64 2.62 -26.68
C GLU A 220 -8.37 2.44 -25.18
N GLY A 221 -9.03 1.46 -24.57
CA GLY A 221 -8.82 1.05 -23.18
C GLY A 221 -9.34 -0.37 -22.93
N TYR A 222 -9.11 -0.91 -21.74
CA TYR A 222 -9.49 -2.29 -21.42
C TYR A 222 -10.99 -2.55 -21.54
N LYS A 223 -11.85 -1.56 -21.25
CA LYS A 223 -13.30 -1.71 -21.40
C LYS A 223 -13.74 -1.76 -22.87
N THR A 224 -12.95 -1.23 -23.80
CA THR A 224 -13.23 -1.32 -25.24
C THR A 224 -12.58 -2.56 -25.85
N ASN A 225 -11.39 -2.94 -25.39
CA ASN A 225 -10.69 -4.14 -25.83
C ASN A 225 -9.95 -4.81 -24.65
N PRO A 226 -10.37 -6.01 -24.22
CA PRO A 226 -9.77 -6.72 -23.09
C PRO A 226 -8.28 -7.09 -23.26
N ASP A 227 -7.75 -7.11 -24.48
CA ASP A 227 -6.33 -7.38 -24.75
C ASP A 227 -5.46 -6.11 -24.63
N PHE A 228 -6.09 -4.93 -24.52
CA PHE A 228 -5.36 -3.68 -24.29
C PHE A 228 -4.90 -3.63 -22.82
N ASN A 229 -3.67 -3.18 -22.59
CA ASN A 229 -3.15 -3.08 -21.23
C ASN A 229 -4.02 -2.14 -20.38
N ILE A 230 -3.99 -2.36 -19.07
CA ILE A 230 -4.80 -1.61 -18.10
C ILE A 230 -3.93 -0.53 -17.46
N GLY A 231 -4.47 0.67 -17.29
CA GLY A 231 -3.80 1.76 -16.57
C GLY A 231 -3.80 1.55 -15.05
N MET A 232 -3.07 2.40 -14.35
CA MET A 232 -2.95 2.35 -12.89
C MET A 232 -3.53 3.61 -12.23
N VAL A 233 -4.19 3.42 -11.09
CA VAL A 233 -4.49 4.49 -10.13
C VAL A 233 -3.74 4.26 -8.81
N SER A 234 -3.36 5.35 -8.16
CA SER A 234 -2.74 5.38 -6.83
C SER A 234 -3.75 5.74 -5.74
N ARG A 235 -3.43 5.40 -4.48
CA ARG A 235 -4.32 5.61 -3.34
C ARG A 235 -4.48 7.11 -3.07
N PRO A 236 -5.71 7.62 -2.88
CA PRO A 236 -5.94 9.02 -2.55
C PRO A 236 -5.68 9.34 -1.07
N TRP A 237 -5.81 8.35 -0.19
CA TRP A 237 -5.78 8.54 1.25
C TRP A 237 -4.35 8.79 1.74
N GLY A 238 -4.12 9.93 2.39
CA GLY A 238 -2.78 10.41 2.75
C GLY A 238 -1.97 10.95 1.57
N TYR A 239 -2.50 10.98 0.34
CA TYR A 239 -1.77 11.48 -0.82
C TYR A 239 -1.39 12.96 -0.65
N LEU A 240 -2.37 13.79 -0.26
CA LEU A 240 -2.21 15.24 -0.09
C LEU A 240 -1.79 15.69 1.32
N ASP A 241 -1.39 14.76 2.19
CA ASP A 241 -0.96 15.10 3.56
C ASP A 241 0.45 15.71 3.66
N SER A 242 1.11 15.96 2.51
CA SER A 242 2.41 16.61 2.43
C SER A 242 2.42 17.75 1.41
N PRO A 243 3.21 18.81 1.63
CA PRO A 243 3.20 20.02 0.79
C PRO A 243 3.81 19.80 -0.60
N ASP A 244 4.48 18.68 -0.84
CA ASP A 244 5.10 18.32 -2.11
C ASP A 244 4.22 17.40 -2.99
N CYS A 245 2.95 17.23 -2.63
CA CYS A 245 1.96 16.43 -3.37
C CYS A 245 0.90 17.28 -4.07
N GLU A 246 0.47 16.83 -5.25
CA GLU A 246 -0.61 17.43 -6.03
C GLU A 246 -1.49 16.35 -6.67
N PHE A 247 -2.78 16.43 -6.39
CA PHE A 247 -3.80 15.68 -7.12
C PHE A 247 -4.17 16.46 -8.37
N ILE A 248 -4.10 15.81 -9.53
CA ILE A 248 -4.36 16.45 -10.82
C ILE A 248 -5.65 15.91 -11.43
N SER A 249 -5.83 14.59 -11.45
CA SER A 249 -7.09 13.98 -11.88
C SER A 249 -7.27 12.57 -11.34
N SER A 250 -8.52 12.13 -11.35
CA SER A 250 -8.89 10.72 -11.33
C SER A 250 -9.21 10.25 -12.75
N GLY A 251 -9.78 9.07 -12.89
CA GLY A 251 -10.24 8.51 -14.15
C GLY A 251 -11.11 7.29 -13.94
N VAL A 252 -11.76 6.86 -15.02
CA VAL A 252 -12.70 5.73 -15.01
C VAL A 252 -11.96 4.50 -14.53
N CYS A 253 -12.26 4.07 -13.30
CA CYS A 253 -11.61 2.95 -12.64
C CYS A 253 -12.55 2.33 -11.60
N ALA A 254 -12.15 1.17 -11.06
CA ALA A 254 -12.94 0.41 -10.09
C ALA A 254 -12.75 0.90 -8.63
N LYS A 255 -12.60 2.21 -8.43
CA LYS A 255 -12.22 2.84 -7.15
C LYS A 255 -12.99 4.16 -6.93
N THR A 256 -12.71 4.85 -5.82
CA THR A 256 -13.31 6.13 -5.46
C THR A 256 -13.02 7.22 -6.51
N LEU A 257 -13.87 8.26 -6.56
CA LEU A 257 -13.76 9.36 -7.55
C LEU A 257 -12.51 10.25 -7.39
N ASP A 258 -11.78 10.07 -6.31
CA ASP A 258 -10.53 10.75 -5.98
C ASP A 258 -9.30 9.85 -6.19
N ALA A 259 -9.46 8.58 -6.59
CA ALA A 259 -8.34 7.69 -6.92
C ALA A 259 -7.41 8.36 -7.94
N VAL A 260 -6.10 8.37 -7.68
CA VAL A 260 -5.17 9.28 -8.37
C VAL A 260 -4.70 8.66 -9.68
N ALA A 261 -5.21 9.16 -10.82
CA ALA A 261 -4.77 8.76 -12.16
C ALA A 261 -3.61 9.64 -12.65
N LEU A 262 -3.70 10.95 -12.38
CA LEU A 262 -2.63 11.92 -12.60
C LEU A 262 -2.31 12.59 -11.26
N GLY A 263 -1.05 12.57 -10.87
CA GLY A 263 -0.61 13.19 -9.63
C GLY A 263 0.90 13.43 -9.59
N ARG A 264 1.33 14.38 -8.76
CA ARG A 264 2.75 14.66 -8.49
C ARG A 264 3.04 14.37 -7.02
N HIS A 265 4.18 13.74 -6.77
CA HIS A 265 4.81 13.63 -5.46
C HIS A 265 6.30 13.96 -5.59
N GLY A 266 6.73 15.08 -5.02
CA GLY A 266 8.10 15.57 -5.16
C GLY A 266 8.49 15.76 -6.63
N ASN A 267 9.57 15.09 -7.04
CA ASN A 267 10.11 15.04 -8.39
C ASN A 267 9.45 13.97 -9.29
N PHE A 268 8.46 13.22 -8.81
CA PHE A 268 7.74 12.21 -9.58
C PHE A 268 6.35 12.70 -9.98
N LEU A 269 6.01 12.51 -11.26
CA LEU A 269 4.65 12.63 -11.76
C LEU A 269 4.20 11.26 -12.27
N THR A 270 3.02 10.81 -11.86
CA THR A 270 2.42 9.60 -12.43
C THR A 270 1.47 9.99 -13.57
N TRP A 271 1.66 9.32 -14.70
CA TRP A 271 0.72 9.30 -15.82
C TRP A 271 0.07 7.91 -15.84
N GLY A 272 -1.04 7.74 -15.12
CA GLY A 272 -1.67 6.45 -14.91
C GLY A 272 -2.20 5.78 -16.18
N PHE A 273 -2.55 6.56 -17.20
CA PHE A 273 -3.09 6.08 -18.47
C PHE A 273 -2.02 5.34 -19.28
N VAL A 274 -2.30 4.11 -19.68
CA VAL A 274 -1.29 3.23 -20.28
C VAL A 274 -1.08 3.45 -21.78
N GLY A 275 -2.09 3.90 -22.53
CA GLY A 275 -1.99 4.02 -23.99
C GLY A 275 -0.86 4.94 -24.48
N SER A 276 -0.14 4.47 -25.51
CA SER A 276 0.92 5.22 -26.18
C SER A 276 0.36 6.36 -27.05
N PRO A 277 1.21 7.24 -27.61
CA PRO A 277 0.78 8.27 -28.55
C PRO A 277 0.06 7.75 -29.80
N MET A 278 0.10 6.46 -30.10
CA MET A 278 -0.74 5.87 -31.15
C MET A 278 -2.23 5.92 -30.77
N TYR A 279 -2.53 5.83 -29.48
CA TYR A 279 -3.89 5.79 -28.93
C TYR A 279 -4.26 7.05 -28.12
N MET A 280 -3.31 7.94 -27.79
CA MET A 280 -3.65 9.21 -27.15
C MET A 280 -4.47 10.12 -28.08
N THR A 281 -5.48 10.80 -27.54
CA THR A 281 -6.18 11.88 -28.25
C THR A 281 -5.22 13.04 -28.56
N PRO A 282 -5.52 13.92 -29.54
CA PRO A 282 -4.71 15.09 -29.81
C PRO A 282 -4.49 15.98 -28.58
N GLU A 283 -5.51 16.09 -27.73
CA GLU A 283 -5.45 16.85 -26.48
C GLU A 283 -4.49 16.19 -25.47
N ALA A 284 -4.57 14.87 -25.30
CA ALA A 284 -3.72 14.11 -24.38
C ALA A 284 -2.24 14.19 -24.75
N LYS A 285 -1.92 14.14 -26.05
CA LYS A 285 -0.54 14.36 -26.56
C LYS A 285 0.04 15.69 -26.09
N VAL A 286 -0.76 16.77 -26.13
CA VAL A 286 -0.33 18.10 -25.68
C VAL A 286 -0.20 18.15 -24.16
N VAL A 287 -1.17 17.60 -23.42
CA VAL A 287 -1.13 17.58 -21.94
C VAL A 287 0.05 16.75 -21.43
N PHE A 288 0.36 15.61 -22.07
CA PHE A 288 1.54 14.81 -21.75
C PHE A 288 2.84 15.61 -21.93
N ALA A 289 2.98 16.32 -23.05
CA ALA A 289 4.11 17.22 -23.26
C ALA A 289 4.15 18.35 -22.21
N ASN A 290 3.01 18.90 -21.80
CA ASN A 290 2.97 19.88 -20.71
C ASN A 290 3.37 19.27 -19.36
N ALA A 291 3.05 18.01 -19.09
CA ALA A 291 3.49 17.29 -17.89
C ALA A 291 5.02 17.15 -17.84
N VAL A 292 5.67 16.87 -18.98
CA VAL A 292 7.14 16.86 -19.10
C VAL A 292 7.73 18.24 -18.78
N ALA A 293 7.19 19.31 -19.38
CA ALA A 293 7.65 20.67 -19.10
C ALA A 293 7.39 21.11 -17.65
N TYR A 294 6.33 20.58 -17.03
CA TYR A 294 5.96 20.84 -15.66
C TYR A 294 6.94 20.20 -14.68
N ILE A 295 7.14 18.89 -14.79
CA ILE A 295 7.94 18.13 -13.81
C ILE A 295 9.42 18.51 -13.84
N ALA A 296 9.94 18.98 -14.98
CA ALA A 296 11.33 19.44 -15.16
C ALA A 296 11.80 20.47 -14.12
N LYS A 297 10.86 21.18 -13.47
CA LYS A 297 11.14 22.21 -12.46
C LYS A 297 11.42 21.65 -11.06
N PHE A 298 11.20 20.36 -10.84
CA PHE A 298 11.15 19.76 -9.50
C PHE A 298 12.39 18.92 -9.14
N ARG A 299 13.54 19.20 -9.77
CA ARG A 299 14.81 18.53 -9.43
C ARG A 299 15.14 18.74 -7.94
N GLY A 300 15.60 17.69 -7.27
CA GLY A 300 16.14 17.78 -5.92
C GLY A 300 15.22 17.39 -4.75
N THR A 301 14.19 16.55 -4.94
CA THR A 301 13.19 16.12 -3.90
C THR A 301 12.85 14.62 -4.15
N PRO A 302 12.12 13.84 -3.30
CA PRO A 302 10.95 14.18 -2.47
C PRO A 302 11.28 14.61 -1.03
N LEU A 303 10.35 15.32 -0.39
CA LEU A 303 10.45 15.79 1.00
C LEU A 303 9.91 14.73 1.96
N VAL A 304 8.82 14.07 1.58
CA VAL A 304 8.21 12.97 2.32
C VAL A 304 8.39 11.69 1.55
N ARG A 305 8.63 10.58 2.24
CA ARG A 305 8.56 9.25 1.63
C ARG A 305 7.39 8.52 2.25
N LYS A 306 6.60 7.86 1.41
CA LYS A 306 5.60 6.93 1.89
C LYS A 306 6.32 5.86 2.73
N TYR A 307 5.94 5.76 4.00
CA TYR A 307 6.73 5.03 4.99
C TYR A 307 6.67 3.51 4.79
N ASN A 308 5.49 2.99 4.46
CA ASN A 308 5.31 1.62 3.99
C ASN A 308 4.08 1.53 3.10
N GLU A 309 3.98 0.46 2.31
CA GLU A 309 2.96 0.36 1.26
C GLU A 309 1.52 0.30 1.79
N ASN A 310 1.31 -0.29 2.96
CA ASN A 310 -0.02 -0.54 3.50
C ASN A 310 -0.31 0.31 4.75
N ILE A 311 0.38 1.45 4.87
CA ILE A 311 0.23 2.32 6.03
C ILE A 311 -1.23 2.79 6.15
N ALA A 312 -1.79 2.63 7.34
CA ALA A 312 -3.17 3.01 7.57
C ALA A 312 -3.28 4.54 7.72
N THR A 313 -4.29 5.11 7.08
CA THR A 313 -4.65 6.55 7.18
C THR A 313 -6.08 6.67 7.69
N ARG A 314 -6.42 7.74 8.41
CA ARG A 314 -7.73 7.89 9.07
C ARG A 314 -8.92 7.77 8.12
N GLU A 315 -8.73 7.90 6.80
CA GLU A 315 -9.79 7.68 5.82
C GLU A 315 -10.38 6.26 5.90
N ILE A 316 -9.58 5.23 6.20
CA ILE A 316 -10.05 3.84 6.36
C ILE A 316 -11.10 3.72 7.48
N LEU A 317 -11.09 4.62 8.47
CA LEU A 317 -12.11 4.63 9.53
C LEU A 317 -13.53 4.82 8.99
N LYS A 318 -13.70 5.46 7.82
CA LYS A 318 -15.00 5.57 7.15
C LYS A 318 -15.53 4.20 6.70
N GLU A 319 -14.64 3.35 6.19
CA GLU A 319 -14.95 1.97 5.83
C GLU A 319 -15.28 1.14 7.06
N ASP A 320 -14.44 1.21 8.10
CA ASP A 320 -14.69 0.49 9.36
C ASP A 320 -16.05 0.86 9.97
N LYS A 321 -16.38 2.16 9.99
CA LYS A 321 -17.70 2.63 10.42
C LYS A 321 -18.84 2.05 9.59
N TYR A 322 -18.68 2.01 8.27
CA TYR A 322 -19.69 1.47 7.36
C TYR A 322 -19.88 -0.04 7.53
N ILE A 323 -18.80 -0.81 7.64
CA ILE A 323 -18.85 -2.26 7.86
C ILE A 323 -19.59 -2.58 9.17
N CYS A 324 -19.48 -1.71 10.17
CA CYS A 324 -20.19 -1.84 11.44
C CYS A 324 -21.70 -1.53 11.37
N THR A 325 -22.29 -1.33 10.19
CA THR A 325 -23.73 -1.05 10.03
C THR A 325 -24.53 -2.31 9.66
N LYS A 326 -25.80 -2.37 10.06
CA LYS A 326 -26.74 -3.38 9.55
C LYS A 326 -26.94 -3.26 8.05
N LYS A 327 -26.87 -2.03 7.52
CA LYS A 327 -26.93 -1.73 6.09
C LYS A 327 -25.85 -2.49 5.31
N TYR A 328 -24.60 -2.48 5.78
CA TYR A 328 -23.51 -3.24 5.14
C TYR A 328 -23.83 -4.74 5.05
N VAL A 329 -24.34 -5.34 6.13
CA VAL A 329 -24.67 -6.78 6.14
C VAL A 329 -25.79 -7.09 5.16
N GLN A 330 -26.80 -6.23 5.07
CA GLN A 330 -27.90 -6.38 4.11
C GLN A 330 -27.42 -6.24 2.66
N GLU A 331 -26.63 -5.21 2.36
CA GLU A 331 -26.08 -4.99 1.02
C GLU A 331 -25.16 -6.14 0.61
N ARG A 332 -24.35 -6.65 1.55
CA ARG A 332 -23.48 -7.80 1.31
C ARG A 332 -24.26 -9.08 1.04
N ALA A 333 -25.34 -9.35 1.78
CA ALA A 333 -26.21 -10.50 1.54
C ALA A 333 -26.84 -10.47 0.14
N VAL A 334 -27.26 -9.30 -0.34
CA VAL A 334 -27.78 -9.13 -1.70
C VAL A 334 -26.69 -9.41 -2.73
N MET A 335 -25.51 -8.80 -2.58
CA MET A 335 -24.37 -9.01 -3.50
C MET A 335 -23.91 -10.47 -3.54
N ASP A 336 -23.81 -11.14 -2.38
CA ASP A 336 -23.40 -12.53 -2.29
C ASP A 336 -24.43 -13.45 -2.98
N LYS A 337 -25.73 -13.19 -2.78
CA LYS A 337 -26.80 -13.94 -3.45
C LYS A 337 -26.73 -13.80 -4.98
N GLU A 338 -26.52 -12.60 -5.49
CA GLU A 338 -26.36 -12.35 -6.93
C GLU A 338 -25.12 -13.04 -7.50
N PHE A 339 -23.99 -12.92 -6.80
CA PHE A 339 -22.73 -13.58 -7.16
C PHE A 339 -22.88 -15.11 -7.24
N TYR A 340 -23.47 -15.73 -6.22
CA TYR A 340 -23.68 -17.19 -6.21
C TYR A 340 -24.70 -17.64 -7.26
N ALA A 341 -25.75 -16.86 -7.52
CA ALA A 341 -26.71 -17.16 -8.58
C ALA A 341 -26.05 -17.17 -9.97
N GLU A 342 -25.20 -16.19 -10.26
CA GLU A 342 -24.46 -16.17 -11.54
C GLU A 342 -23.46 -17.32 -11.63
N ASN A 343 -22.74 -17.64 -10.55
CA ASN A 343 -21.81 -18.78 -10.55
C ASN A 343 -22.52 -20.12 -10.74
N LEU A 344 -23.71 -20.33 -10.14
CA LEU A 344 -24.52 -21.52 -10.39
C LEU A 344 -24.94 -21.64 -11.86
N LYS A 345 -25.26 -20.51 -12.50
CA LYS A 345 -25.61 -20.45 -13.91
C LYS A 345 -24.40 -20.77 -14.80
N ILE A 346 -23.23 -20.18 -14.52
CA ILE A 346 -21.97 -20.51 -15.21
C ILE A 346 -21.65 -21.99 -15.03
N ALA A 347 -21.75 -22.51 -13.81
CA ALA A 347 -21.50 -23.92 -13.49
C ALA A 347 -22.42 -24.85 -14.29
N LYS A 348 -23.72 -24.53 -14.38
CA LYS A 348 -24.68 -25.27 -15.19
C LYS A 348 -24.30 -25.28 -16.67
N GLN A 349 -24.01 -24.11 -17.24
CA GLN A 349 -23.59 -23.99 -18.65
C GLN A 349 -22.30 -24.77 -18.92
N ALA A 350 -21.32 -24.68 -18.03
CA ALA A 350 -20.07 -25.42 -18.11
C ALA A 350 -20.30 -26.94 -18.07
N ARG A 351 -21.20 -27.45 -17.22
CA ARG A 351 -21.55 -28.88 -17.17
C ARG A 351 -22.23 -29.35 -18.46
N GLU A 352 -23.15 -28.57 -19.00
CA GLU A 352 -23.82 -28.87 -20.28
C GLU A 352 -22.82 -28.89 -21.44
N LYS A 353 -21.88 -27.93 -21.47
CA LYS A 353 -20.80 -27.84 -22.45
C LYS A 353 -19.84 -29.03 -22.37
N LYS A 354 -19.42 -29.38 -21.15
CA LYS A 354 -18.61 -30.56 -20.86
C LYS A 354 -19.31 -31.85 -21.31
N ALA A 355 -20.62 -31.96 -21.10
CA ALA A 355 -21.42 -33.12 -21.53
C ALA A 355 -21.50 -33.25 -23.07
N ARG A 356 -21.42 -32.14 -23.81
CA ARG A 356 -21.33 -32.14 -25.28
C ARG A 356 -19.91 -32.40 -25.82
N GLY A 357 -18.91 -32.57 -24.95
CA GLY A 357 -17.51 -32.75 -25.34
C GLY A 357 -16.84 -31.47 -25.84
N GLU A 358 -17.45 -30.30 -25.57
CA GLU A 358 -16.91 -29.00 -25.95
C GLU A 358 -15.86 -28.52 -24.93
N GLU A 359 -14.89 -27.72 -25.39
CA GLU A 359 -13.84 -27.18 -24.52
C GLU A 359 -14.37 -26.05 -23.62
N LEU A 360 -14.10 -26.17 -22.32
CA LEU A 360 -14.45 -25.14 -21.33
C LEU A 360 -13.42 -24.00 -21.33
N SER A 361 -13.92 -22.77 -21.23
CA SER A 361 -13.12 -21.58 -20.92
C SER A 361 -12.52 -21.66 -19.51
N GLY A 362 -11.57 -20.77 -19.19
CA GLY A 362 -10.94 -20.72 -17.85
C GLY A 362 -11.95 -20.50 -16.72
N MET A 363 -12.90 -19.59 -16.92
CA MET A 363 -13.96 -19.31 -15.94
C MET A 363 -14.93 -20.49 -15.79
N GLU A 364 -15.32 -21.14 -16.90
CA GLU A 364 -16.16 -22.35 -16.86
C GLU A 364 -15.46 -23.50 -16.12
N LYS A 365 -14.14 -23.69 -16.33
CA LYS A 365 -13.34 -24.69 -15.60
C LYS A 365 -13.32 -24.43 -14.09
N MET A 366 -13.27 -23.16 -13.68
CA MET A 366 -13.23 -22.78 -12.26
C MET A 366 -14.53 -23.11 -11.53
N PHE A 367 -15.68 -22.97 -12.19
CA PHE A 367 -17.00 -23.12 -11.57
C PHE A 367 -17.75 -24.40 -11.96
N VAL A 368 -17.26 -25.25 -12.86
CA VAL A 368 -18.01 -26.42 -13.35
C VAL A 368 -18.53 -27.36 -12.24
N ASP A 369 -17.77 -27.49 -11.15
CA ASP A 369 -18.12 -28.33 -10.01
C ASP A 369 -18.85 -27.56 -8.89
N PHE A 370 -19.09 -26.26 -9.06
CA PHE A 370 -19.81 -25.42 -8.09
C PHE A 370 -21.31 -25.76 -8.04
N THR A 371 -21.82 -25.93 -6.83
CA THR A 371 -23.20 -26.35 -6.53
C THR A 371 -23.81 -25.53 -5.40
N GLU A 372 -25.11 -25.74 -5.14
CA GLU A 372 -25.81 -25.09 -4.02
C GLU A 372 -25.22 -25.46 -2.65
N ALA A 373 -24.58 -26.64 -2.54
CA ALA A 373 -23.93 -27.09 -1.31
C ALA A 373 -22.67 -26.29 -0.95
N ASP A 374 -22.08 -25.60 -1.94
CA ASP A 374 -20.88 -24.76 -1.77
C ASP A 374 -21.23 -23.33 -1.31
N ILE A 375 -22.52 -22.97 -1.31
CA ILE A 375 -22.98 -21.64 -0.91
C ILE A 375 -22.97 -21.54 0.63
N PRO A 376 -22.17 -20.63 1.22
CA PRO A 376 -22.17 -20.41 2.65
C PRO A 376 -23.52 -19.89 3.16
N ALA A 377 -23.86 -20.22 4.40
CA ALA A 377 -25.02 -19.61 5.06
C ALA A 377 -24.83 -18.09 5.21
N GLU A 378 -25.92 -17.35 5.01
CA GLU A 378 -25.94 -15.91 5.26
C GLU A 378 -25.66 -15.62 6.73
N LYS A 379 -24.76 -14.67 6.99
CA LYS A 379 -24.37 -14.27 8.34
C LYS A 379 -25.30 -13.19 8.87
N THR A 380 -25.70 -13.35 10.12
CA THR A 380 -26.38 -12.28 10.86
C THR A 380 -25.44 -11.11 11.14
N TYR A 381 -26.00 -9.96 11.55
CA TYR A 381 -25.20 -8.82 12.02
C TYR A 381 -24.28 -9.21 13.20
N ALA A 382 -24.82 -9.97 14.15
CA ALA A 382 -24.05 -10.45 15.31
C ALA A 382 -22.84 -11.31 14.91
N GLU A 383 -23.03 -12.27 14.00
CA GLU A 383 -21.95 -13.14 13.52
C GLU A 383 -20.89 -12.35 12.75
N THR A 384 -21.33 -11.41 11.90
CA THR A 384 -20.42 -10.54 11.14
C THR A 384 -19.58 -9.68 12.07
N MET A 385 -20.18 -9.10 13.12
CA MET A 385 -19.45 -8.26 14.09
C MET A 385 -18.52 -9.09 14.99
N LYS A 386 -18.92 -10.29 15.42
CA LYS A 386 -18.04 -11.22 16.16
C LYS A 386 -16.79 -11.59 15.36
N GLU A 387 -16.94 -11.82 14.07
CA GLU A 387 -15.84 -12.21 13.19
C GLU A 387 -14.91 -11.04 12.86
N LYS A 388 -15.47 -9.90 12.46
CA LYS A 388 -14.67 -8.76 11.97
C LYS A 388 -14.16 -7.84 13.08
N TYR A 389 -14.95 -7.63 14.13
CA TYR A 389 -14.65 -6.70 15.23
C TYR A 389 -14.89 -7.34 16.61
N PRO A 390 -14.24 -8.47 16.94
CA PRO A 390 -14.48 -9.21 18.17
C PRO A 390 -14.32 -8.36 19.43
N ILE A 391 -13.34 -7.45 19.46
CA ILE A 391 -13.09 -6.52 20.56
C ILE A 391 -14.28 -5.59 20.79
N LEU A 392 -14.81 -5.00 19.71
CA LEU A 392 -15.93 -4.07 19.81
C LEU A 392 -17.24 -4.81 20.10
N TYR A 393 -17.43 -6.01 19.53
CA TYR A 393 -18.59 -6.85 19.82
C TYR A 393 -18.68 -7.25 21.28
N ALA A 394 -17.56 -7.59 21.93
CA ALA A 394 -17.55 -7.89 23.36
C ALA A 394 -18.03 -6.70 24.22
N LYS A 395 -17.88 -5.46 23.74
CA LYS A 395 -18.29 -4.23 24.44
C LYS A 395 -19.70 -3.77 24.09
N PHE A 396 -20.07 -3.86 22.82
CA PHE A 396 -21.26 -3.21 22.27
C PHE A 396 -22.37 -4.20 21.88
N GLY A 397 -22.04 -5.48 21.71
CA GLY A 397 -22.95 -6.48 21.18
C GLY A 397 -23.46 -6.08 19.80
N GLU A 398 -24.77 -6.03 19.62
CA GLU A 398 -25.41 -5.66 18.35
C GLU A 398 -25.83 -4.17 18.27
N ASP A 399 -25.39 -3.34 19.21
CA ASP A 399 -25.74 -1.92 19.27
C ASP A 399 -24.91 -1.09 18.27
N GLU A 400 -25.38 -1.04 17.03
CA GLU A 400 -24.77 -0.29 15.92
C GLU A 400 -24.40 1.16 16.31
N THR A 401 -25.24 1.84 17.10
CA THR A 401 -25.00 3.24 17.50
C THR A 401 -23.71 3.40 18.29
N LYS A 402 -23.40 2.43 19.16
CA LYS A 402 -22.16 2.45 19.96
C LYS A 402 -20.92 2.26 19.11
N TYR A 403 -21.00 1.47 18.03
CA TYR A 403 -19.89 1.38 17.06
C TYR A 403 -19.64 2.74 16.41
N GLN A 404 -20.70 3.41 15.93
CA GLN A 404 -20.56 4.72 15.31
C GLN A 404 -19.96 5.74 16.27
N GLN A 405 -20.47 5.81 17.51
CA GLN A 405 -19.94 6.67 18.56
C GLN A 405 -18.47 6.36 18.89
N TYR A 406 -18.11 5.09 19.00
CA TYR A 406 -16.73 4.68 19.27
C TYR A 406 -15.76 5.25 18.23
N TYR A 407 -16.08 5.14 16.94
CA TYR A 407 -15.21 5.69 15.90
C TYR A 407 -15.19 7.21 15.89
N ASP A 408 -16.32 7.87 16.14
CA ASP A 408 -16.39 9.34 16.19
C ASP A 408 -15.62 9.91 17.38
N ASP A 409 -15.82 9.37 18.57
CA ASP A 409 -15.19 9.83 19.81
C ASP A 409 -13.67 9.61 19.80
N ASN A 410 -13.21 8.52 19.16
CA ASN A 410 -11.79 8.17 19.12
C ASN A 410 -11.08 8.62 17.82
N LYS A 411 -11.79 9.21 16.85
CA LYS A 411 -11.22 9.71 15.58
C LYS A 411 -9.92 10.53 15.74
N PRO A 412 -9.83 11.46 16.72
CA PRO A 412 -8.61 12.27 16.89
C PRO A 412 -7.40 11.52 17.46
N TYR A 413 -7.61 10.30 17.97
CA TYR A 413 -6.61 9.54 18.73
C TYR A 413 -6.26 8.19 18.10
N PHE A 414 -6.97 7.76 17.04
CA PHE A 414 -6.53 6.61 16.26
C PHE A 414 -5.15 6.84 15.70
N TYR A 415 -4.30 5.83 15.80
CA TYR A 415 -2.93 5.80 15.34
C TYR A 415 -2.72 4.58 14.43
N GLY A 416 -2.24 4.83 13.20
CA GLY A 416 -2.03 3.84 12.15
C GLY A 416 -0.57 3.67 11.74
N GLY A 417 0.37 4.24 12.51
CA GLY A 417 1.81 4.11 12.25
C GLY A 417 2.37 2.71 12.52
N GLU A 418 1.54 1.81 13.06
CA GLU A 418 1.88 0.42 13.35
C GLU A 418 1.28 -0.52 12.30
N GLY A 419 2.13 -1.27 11.59
CA GLY A 419 1.67 -2.34 10.72
C GLY A 419 0.99 -1.86 9.43
N SER A 420 0.02 -2.64 8.96
CA SER A 420 -0.56 -2.54 7.62
C SER A 420 -2.09 -2.59 7.72
N TYR A 421 -2.79 -1.52 7.37
CA TYR A 421 -4.25 -1.41 7.49
C TYR A 421 -4.80 -1.67 8.91
N THR A 422 -4.14 -1.18 9.97
CA THR A 422 -4.60 -1.40 11.35
C THR A 422 -4.53 -0.12 12.16
N PHE A 423 -5.49 0.03 13.07
CA PHE A 423 -5.59 1.15 13.99
C PHE A 423 -5.63 0.69 15.44
N VAL A 424 -4.96 1.47 16.27
CA VAL A 424 -5.09 1.41 17.73
C VAL A 424 -5.38 2.81 18.25
N ILE A 425 -5.98 2.91 19.42
CA ILE A 425 -6.12 4.19 20.11
C ILE A 425 -4.78 4.55 20.75
N ASP A 426 -4.27 5.75 20.48
CA ASP A 426 -3.15 6.32 21.22
C ASP A 426 -3.65 6.91 22.54
N GLU A 427 -3.44 6.17 23.63
CA GLU A 427 -3.83 6.58 24.97
C GLU A 427 -2.93 7.69 25.53
N ASP A 428 -1.71 7.85 25.05
CA ASP A 428 -0.86 8.98 25.45
C ASP A 428 -1.45 10.31 24.93
N ALA A 429 -1.84 10.35 23.66
CA ALA A 429 -2.50 11.52 23.05
C ALA A 429 -3.90 11.75 23.65
N LYS A 430 -4.68 10.68 23.82
CA LYS A 430 -6.04 10.73 24.39
C LYS A 430 -6.05 11.20 25.84
N THR A 431 -5.11 10.74 26.67
CA THR A 431 -5.02 11.18 28.08
C THR A 431 -4.76 12.67 28.19
N TRP A 432 -3.98 13.25 27.28
CA TRP A 432 -3.78 14.70 27.23
C TRP A 432 -4.91 15.46 26.53
N GLY A 433 -5.85 14.76 25.89
CA GLY A 433 -6.96 15.37 25.17
C GLY A 433 -6.52 16.15 23.92
N ILE A 434 -5.31 15.89 23.40
CA ILE A 434 -4.76 16.58 22.23
C ILE A 434 -4.72 15.61 21.04
N PRO A 435 -5.38 15.91 19.91
CA PRO A 435 -5.32 15.07 18.71
C PRO A 435 -3.88 14.80 18.27
N ASN A 436 -3.62 13.59 17.79
CA ASN A 436 -2.25 13.19 17.44
C ASN A 436 -1.70 13.84 16.15
N ASN A 437 -2.54 14.49 15.36
CA ASN A 437 -2.14 15.35 14.24
C ASN A 437 -2.02 16.84 14.60
N ASP A 438 -2.23 17.21 15.87
CA ASP A 438 -2.09 18.59 16.34
C ASP A 438 -0.69 18.84 16.92
N LYS A 439 0.04 19.84 16.40
CA LYS A 439 1.39 20.20 16.88
C LYS A 439 1.45 20.62 18.36
N ARG A 440 0.30 20.93 18.98
CA ARG A 440 0.20 21.13 20.44
C ARG A 440 0.57 19.88 21.22
N LEU A 441 0.43 18.69 20.63
CA LEU A 441 0.83 17.44 21.27
C LEU A 441 2.34 17.41 21.51
N ILE A 442 3.11 17.84 20.50
CA ILE A 442 4.57 17.96 20.58
C ILE A 442 4.96 19.03 21.61
N ASP A 443 4.31 20.19 21.56
CA ASP A 443 4.54 21.27 22.53
C ASP A 443 4.30 20.83 23.99
N LYS A 444 3.20 20.10 24.22
CA LYS A 444 2.86 19.52 25.52
C LYS A 444 3.93 18.54 26.00
N ALA A 445 4.40 17.65 25.13
CA ALA A 445 5.46 16.70 25.47
C ALA A 445 6.76 17.42 25.86
N ILE A 446 7.18 18.45 25.10
CA ILE A 446 8.37 19.24 25.41
C ILE A 446 8.22 19.94 26.78
N THR A 447 7.05 20.55 27.03
CA THR A 447 6.75 21.22 28.30
C THR A 447 6.81 20.27 29.49
N CYS A 448 6.32 19.04 29.31
CA CYS A 448 6.42 17.98 30.32
C CYS A 448 7.88 17.63 30.63
N LEU A 449 8.75 17.54 29.62
CA LEU A 449 10.19 17.36 29.85
C LEU A 449 10.85 18.56 30.57
N GLU A 450 10.50 19.79 30.18
CA GLU A 450 11.03 21.02 30.81
C GLU A 450 10.67 21.11 32.30
N ASN A 451 9.49 20.63 32.66
CA ASN A 451 8.96 20.68 34.03
C ASN A 451 9.19 19.39 34.83
N ASN A 452 9.88 18.39 34.27
CA ASN A 452 10.06 17.05 34.87
C ASN A 452 8.73 16.36 35.26
N GLN A 453 7.71 16.49 34.41
CA GLN A 453 6.38 15.90 34.60
C GLN A 453 6.10 14.86 33.52
N GLU A 454 5.51 13.71 33.88
CA GLU A 454 5.07 12.67 32.93
C GLU A 454 6.14 12.30 31.88
N ILE A 455 7.41 12.24 32.32
CA ILE A 455 8.60 12.16 31.46
C ILE A 455 8.51 11.00 30.46
N GLU A 456 8.08 9.82 30.92
CA GLU A 456 7.96 8.64 30.08
C GLU A 456 6.94 8.83 28.95
N ARG A 457 5.76 9.41 29.25
CA ARG A 457 4.75 9.72 28.22
C ARG A 457 5.29 10.73 27.23
N ALA A 458 5.93 11.79 27.71
CA ALA A 458 6.54 12.80 26.86
C ALA A 458 7.58 12.20 25.90
N GLN A 459 8.45 11.33 26.40
CA GLN A 459 9.42 10.62 25.58
C GLN A 459 8.76 9.71 24.54
N ARG A 460 7.74 8.93 24.92
CA ARG A 460 6.99 8.09 23.98
C ARG A 460 6.32 8.91 22.88
N VAL A 461 5.65 10.02 23.22
CA VAL A 461 5.02 10.92 22.25
C VAL A 461 6.04 11.52 21.29
N LEU A 462 7.15 12.05 21.79
CA LEU A 462 8.20 12.64 20.95
C LEU A 462 8.84 11.59 20.04
N ARG A 463 9.08 10.38 20.55
CA ARG A 463 9.61 9.26 19.77
C ARG A 463 8.61 8.77 18.70
N ARG A 464 7.33 8.67 19.03
CA ARG A 464 6.26 8.20 18.13
C ARG A 464 6.01 9.16 16.99
N TYR A 465 5.98 10.46 17.26
CA TYR A 465 5.51 11.48 16.32
C TYR A 465 6.62 12.33 15.69
N THR A 466 7.89 12.08 15.99
CA THR A 466 9.01 12.83 15.38
C THR A 466 10.18 11.93 15.00
N LEU A 467 10.95 12.38 14.02
CA LEU A 467 12.24 11.78 13.61
C LEU A 467 13.43 12.55 14.21
N CYS A 468 13.28 13.07 15.43
CA CYS A 468 14.34 13.78 16.17
C CYS A 468 14.88 12.93 17.33
N GLU A 469 16.16 13.13 17.66
CA GLU A 469 16.91 12.39 18.70
C GLU A 469 17.60 13.37 19.68
N PHE A 470 16.87 14.40 20.13
CA PHE A 470 17.43 15.35 21.09
C PHE A 470 17.45 14.76 22.50
N THR A 471 18.55 14.94 23.22
CA THR A 471 18.77 14.35 24.54
C THR A 471 18.28 15.22 25.70
N ASN A 472 17.99 16.50 25.45
CA ASN A 472 17.55 17.45 26.47
C ASN A 472 16.38 18.30 25.98
N ALA A 473 15.60 18.82 26.94
CA ALA A 473 14.38 19.58 26.66
C ALA A 473 14.64 20.91 25.92
N ALA A 474 15.80 21.55 26.14
CA ALA A 474 16.13 22.83 25.52
C ALA A 474 16.32 22.70 24.00
N ASP A 475 16.96 21.62 23.54
CA ASP A 475 17.13 21.35 22.10
C ASP A 475 15.78 21.04 21.43
N TRP A 476 14.92 20.26 22.10
CA TRP A 476 13.54 20.05 21.64
C TRP A 476 12.78 21.38 21.49
N ARG A 477 12.82 22.23 22.52
CA ARG A 477 12.17 23.54 22.52
C ARG A 477 12.69 24.45 21.41
N LYS A 478 14.02 24.47 21.22
CA LYS A 478 14.67 25.24 20.15
C LYS A 478 14.21 24.78 18.77
N TRP A 479 14.20 23.48 18.51
CA TRP A 479 13.70 22.91 17.26
C TRP A 479 12.23 23.27 17.03
N TYR A 480 11.37 23.07 18.03
CA TYR A 480 9.94 23.40 17.94
C TYR A 480 9.73 24.88 17.60
N ASN A 481 10.33 25.80 18.37
CA ASN A 481 10.18 27.23 18.14
C ASN A 481 10.71 27.69 16.77
N THR A 482 11.76 27.03 16.26
CA THR A 482 12.34 27.35 14.96
C THR A 482 11.44 26.91 13.80
N TYR A 483 10.78 25.74 13.92
CA TYR A 483 10.15 25.07 12.79
C TYR A 483 8.63 24.92 12.88
N LYS A 484 7.98 25.22 14.01
CA LYS A 484 6.53 24.99 14.23
C LYS A 484 5.59 25.56 13.16
N ASP A 485 6.01 26.60 12.44
CA ASP A 485 5.21 27.24 11.37
C ASP A 485 5.41 26.57 10.00
N LYS A 486 6.47 25.77 9.87
CA LYS A 486 6.75 24.90 8.71
C LYS A 486 6.40 23.43 8.97
N MET A 487 6.00 23.08 10.20
CA MET A 487 5.64 21.70 10.55
C MET A 487 4.30 21.30 9.94
N PHE A 488 4.23 20.06 9.46
CA PHE A 488 3.01 19.43 8.99
C PHE A 488 2.98 17.96 9.42
N PHE A 489 1.79 17.39 9.55
CA PHE A 489 1.60 16.00 9.94
C PHE A 489 1.28 15.15 8.71
N THR A 490 2.00 14.04 8.54
CA THR A 490 1.76 13.11 7.42
C THR A 490 1.50 11.70 7.94
N GLU A 491 0.33 11.15 7.63
CA GLU A 491 -0.03 9.77 7.97
C GLU A 491 0.71 8.81 7.04
N SER A 492 0.67 9.08 5.74
CA SER A 492 1.34 8.28 4.72
C SER A 492 2.86 8.27 4.87
N GLY A 493 3.41 9.37 5.40
CA GLY A 493 4.82 9.54 5.72
C GLY A 493 5.25 8.92 7.05
N GLY A 494 4.43 8.08 7.69
CA GLY A 494 4.81 7.37 8.91
C GLY A 494 4.20 7.92 10.20
N TRP A 495 3.15 8.74 10.10
CA TRP A 495 2.51 9.40 11.24
C TRP A 495 3.44 10.36 11.99
N TYR A 496 4.32 11.06 11.27
CA TYR A 496 5.28 11.99 11.85
C TYR A 496 4.87 13.45 11.61
N PHE A 497 5.22 14.33 12.56
CA PHE A 497 5.39 15.75 12.29
C PHE A 497 6.72 15.96 11.58
N MET A 498 6.63 16.29 10.30
CA MET A 498 7.77 16.63 9.45
C MET A 498 7.85 18.14 9.26
N VAL A 499 8.99 18.62 8.76
CA VAL A 499 9.24 20.05 8.55
C VAL A 499 9.36 20.34 7.06
N ASN A 500 8.64 21.33 6.55
CA ASN A 500 8.76 21.83 5.18
C ASN A 500 10.05 22.66 4.98
N ASP A 501 11.18 22.02 5.26
CA ASP A 501 12.54 22.51 5.09
C ASP A 501 13.49 21.30 5.07
N LYS A 502 14.12 21.04 3.93
CA LYS A 502 14.97 19.84 3.75
C LYS A 502 16.18 19.79 4.69
N LYS A 503 16.61 20.95 5.20
CA LYS A 503 17.76 21.04 6.11
C LYS A 503 17.36 20.93 7.58
N ALA A 504 16.05 20.94 7.89
CA ALA A 504 15.59 20.82 9.25
C ALA A 504 15.80 19.39 9.79
N PRO A 505 16.16 19.25 11.08
CA PRO A 505 16.00 17.99 11.79
C PRO A 505 14.54 17.54 11.77
N GLY A 506 14.29 16.23 11.76
CA GLY A 506 12.93 15.66 11.80
C GLY A 506 12.41 15.12 10.47
N ASN A 507 13.24 15.07 9.43
CA ASN A 507 12.89 14.52 8.11
C ASN A 507 13.70 13.26 7.73
N ASP A 508 14.60 12.79 8.60
CA ASP A 508 15.50 11.66 8.31
C ASP A 508 14.93 10.33 8.80
N TYR A 509 14.41 9.53 7.86
CA TYR A 509 13.88 8.19 8.15
C TYR A 509 14.92 7.19 8.68
N SER A 510 16.23 7.46 8.53
CA SER A 510 17.28 6.61 9.12
C SER A 510 17.14 6.52 10.65
N VAL A 511 16.52 7.52 11.28
CA VAL A 511 16.21 7.51 12.71
C VAL A 511 15.22 6.40 13.05
N ALA A 512 14.11 6.29 12.31
CA ALA A 512 13.12 5.23 12.51
C ALA A 512 13.73 3.84 12.27
N GLU A 513 14.55 3.70 11.23
CA GLU A 513 15.26 2.45 10.95
C GLU A 513 16.22 2.08 12.08
N LYS A 514 17.04 3.01 12.56
CA LYS A 514 17.95 2.78 13.70
C LYS A 514 17.20 2.37 14.96
N ARG A 515 16.06 3.03 15.25
CA ARG A 515 15.18 2.66 16.39
C ARG A 515 14.68 1.22 16.26
N LEU A 516 14.23 0.81 15.07
CA LEU A 516 13.79 -0.56 14.81
C LEU A 516 14.93 -1.58 14.93
N GLN A 517 16.12 -1.26 14.40
CA GLN A 517 17.29 -2.14 14.51
C GLN A 517 17.78 -2.26 15.96
N ALA A 518 17.78 -1.18 16.72
CA ALA A 518 18.12 -1.20 18.14
C ALA A 518 17.13 -2.07 18.93
N GLN A 519 15.84 -1.99 18.63
CA GLN A 519 14.82 -2.84 19.22
C GLN A 519 15.09 -4.32 18.89
N LYS A 520 15.28 -4.67 17.61
CA LYS A 520 15.60 -6.04 17.19
C LYS A 520 16.89 -6.58 17.84
N ALA A 521 17.93 -5.75 17.93
CA ALA A 521 19.18 -6.12 18.57
C ALA A 521 19.01 -6.36 20.08
N ALA A 522 18.18 -5.56 20.75
CA ALA A 522 17.85 -5.77 22.16
C ALA A 522 17.05 -7.08 22.37
N GLU A 523 16.09 -7.37 21.50
CA GLU A 523 15.35 -8.64 21.47
C GLU A 523 16.29 -9.84 21.23
N GLN A 524 17.23 -9.74 20.28
CA GLN A 524 18.19 -10.81 20.02
C GLN A 524 19.19 -11.01 21.16
N LYS A 525 19.59 -9.94 21.84
CA LYS A 525 20.46 -10.03 23.01
C LYS A 525 19.75 -10.67 24.20
N SER A 526 18.47 -10.38 24.42
CA SER A 526 17.69 -11.05 25.47
C SER A 526 17.54 -12.55 25.18
N LEU A 527 17.38 -12.92 23.90
CA LEU A 527 17.34 -14.31 23.44
C LEU A 527 18.64 -15.08 23.68
N SER A 528 19.81 -14.44 23.63
CA SER A 528 21.12 -15.10 23.74
C SER A 528 21.72 -15.13 25.14
N ALA A 529 21.20 -14.34 26.09
CA ALA A 529 21.80 -14.14 27.42
C ALA A 529 21.74 -15.35 28.36
N GLU A 530 20.69 -16.18 28.29
CA GLU A 530 20.52 -17.35 29.16
C GLU A 530 20.93 -18.65 28.43
N THR A 531 21.82 -19.43 29.08
CA THR A 531 22.31 -20.75 28.62
C THR A 531 21.70 -21.86 29.44
N VAL A 532 21.39 -22.98 28.79
CA VAL A 532 20.89 -24.19 29.46
C VAL A 532 22.03 -24.96 30.15
N SER A 533 21.74 -25.59 31.28
CA SER A 533 22.66 -26.48 32.03
C SER A 533 21.87 -27.65 32.65
N HIS A 534 22.52 -28.62 33.28
CA HIS A 534 21.79 -29.72 33.92
C HIS A 534 20.93 -29.23 35.10
N GLU A 535 21.34 -28.15 35.77
CA GLU A 535 20.60 -27.51 36.86
C GLU A 535 19.42 -26.68 36.35
N ASN A 536 19.55 -26.10 35.15
CA ASN A 536 18.50 -25.35 34.44
C ASN A 536 18.39 -25.85 32.98
N PRO A 537 17.78 -27.03 32.77
CA PRO A 537 17.75 -27.67 31.45
C PRO A 537 16.78 -27.01 30.48
N VAL A 538 15.93 -26.09 30.97
CA VAL A 538 15.04 -25.28 30.15
C VAL A 538 15.25 -23.80 30.44
N VAL A 539 15.32 -23.02 29.38
CA VAL A 539 15.40 -21.55 29.42
C VAL A 539 14.31 -21.00 28.52
N VAL A 540 13.49 -20.10 29.04
CA VAL A 540 12.39 -19.48 28.29
C VAL A 540 12.57 -17.96 28.25
N THR A 541 12.40 -17.39 27.07
CA THR A 541 12.34 -15.95 26.83
C THR A 541 11.04 -15.60 26.11
N ALA A 542 10.50 -14.41 26.37
CA ALA A 542 9.29 -13.92 25.71
C ALA A 542 9.47 -12.48 25.22
N HIS A 543 8.91 -12.16 24.05
CA HIS A 543 8.81 -10.81 23.52
C HIS A 543 7.55 -10.66 22.66
N VAL A 544 7.12 -9.42 22.40
CA VAL A 544 6.05 -9.14 21.44
C VAL A 544 6.67 -8.83 20.09
N GLN A 545 6.29 -9.59 19.08
CA GLN A 545 6.67 -9.35 17.70
C GLN A 545 5.51 -8.70 16.95
N LYS A 546 5.71 -7.48 16.44
CA LYS A 546 4.77 -6.83 15.52
C LYS A 546 4.88 -7.50 14.14
N LEU A 547 3.76 -7.90 13.58
CA LEU A 547 3.66 -8.59 12.29
C LEU A 547 3.03 -7.70 11.22
N ASP A 548 3.10 -8.15 9.97
CA ASP A 548 2.34 -7.54 8.89
C ASP A 548 0.83 -7.64 9.16
N PHE A 549 0.09 -6.70 8.57
CA PHE A 549 -1.34 -6.49 8.78
C PHE A 549 -1.74 -6.17 10.23
N GLY A 550 -0.84 -5.48 10.96
CA GLY A 550 -1.08 -4.98 12.32
C GLY A 550 -1.36 -6.06 13.37
N ARG A 551 -1.08 -7.31 13.04
CA ARG A 551 -1.15 -8.43 13.99
C ARG A 551 0.07 -8.39 14.89
N MET A 552 -0.07 -8.93 16.10
CA MET A 552 1.04 -9.10 17.03
C MET A 552 1.06 -10.53 17.54
N ASP A 553 2.26 -11.08 17.69
CA ASP A 553 2.46 -12.36 18.37
C ASP A 553 3.24 -12.12 19.66
N ILE A 554 2.83 -12.77 20.73
CA ILE A 554 3.69 -13.05 21.88
C ILE A 554 4.52 -14.28 21.51
N VAL A 555 5.84 -14.11 21.42
CA VAL A 555 6.77 -15.15 20.98
C VAL A 555 7.52 -15.70 22.17
N PHE A 556 7.33 -16.98 22.48
CA PHE A 556 8.08 -17.70 23.50
C PHE A 556 9.17 -18.54 22.83
N ASN A 557 10.44 -18.24 23.12
CA ASN A 557 11.56 -19.06 22.68
C ASN A 557 12.03 -19.92 23.82
N VAL A 558 11.92 -21.23 23.64
CA VAL A 558 12.24 -22.25 24.64
C VAL A 558 13.51 -22.96 24.18
N LYS A 559 14.58 -22.79 24.95
CA LYS A 559 15.82 -23.55 24.78
C LYS A 559 15.77 -24.77 25.69
N ILE A 560 16.12 -25.93 25.14
CA ILE A 560 16.13 -27.21 25.85
C ILE A 560 17.54 -27.79 25.77
N MET A 561 18.08 -28.22 26.91
CA MET A 561 19.38 -28.89 26.95
C MET A 561 19.34 -30.20 26.16
N PRO A 562 20.36 -30.51 25.34
CA PRO A 562 20.43 -31.80 24.66
C PRO A 562 20.31 -32.97 25.64
N GLY A 563 19.44 -33.93 25.34
CA GLY A 563 19.13 -35.07 26.21
C GLY A 563 17.96 -34.84 27.18
N TYR A 564 17.45 -33.61 27.28
CA TYR A 564 16.24 -33.26 28.02
C TYR A 564 15.05 -33.04 27.08
N HIS A 565 13.84 -33.12 27.64
CA HIS A 565 12.59 -32.85 26.95
C HIS A 565 11.55 -32.21 27.87
N ILE A 566 10.60 -31.49 27.26
CA ILE A 566 9.40 -30.96 27.91
C ILE A 566 8.14 -31.56 27.26
N TYR A 567 7.07 -31.65 28.02
CA TYR A 567 5.82 -32.28 27.56
C TYR A 567 4.88 -31.25 26.92
N ARG A 568 4.40 -31.51 25.70
CA ARG A 568 3.39 -30.68 25.02
C ARG A 568 1.97 -31.14 25.34
N THR A 569 1.73 -32.44 25.24
CA THR A 569 0.50 -33.13 25.68
C THR A 569 0.91 -34.32 26.53
N VAL A 570 0.06 -34.69 27.49
CA VAL A 570 0.28 -35.82 28.39
C VAL A 570 -1.00 -36.65 28.41
N ALA A 571 -0.88 -37.95 28.17
CA ALA A 571 -2.00 -38.88 28.27
C ALA A 571 -2.47 -39.00 29.73
N GLU A 572 -3.75 -39.29 29.97
CA GLU A 572 -4.31 -39.39 31.34
C GLU A 572 -3.57 -40.38 32.24
N SER A 573 -2.93 -41.40 31.66
CA SER A 573 -2.17 -42.44 32.39
C SER A 573 -0.75 -42.03 32.79
N ASP A 574 -0.26 -40.88 32.32
CA ASP A 574 1.12 -40.42 32.57
C ASP A 574 1.15 -39.31 33.63
N PRO A 575 2.07 -39.34 34.60
CA PRO A 575 2.09 -38.41 35.74
C PRO A 575 2.85 -37.10 35.47
N TYR A 576 3.10 -36.76 34.20
CA TYR A 576 3.91 -35.60 33.82
C TYR A 576 3.09 -34.31 33.72
N ILE A 577 3.73 -33.17 33.93
CA ILE A 577 3.07 -31.86 33.80
C ILE A 577 3.29 -31.31 32.38
N PRO A 578 2.24 -31.15 31.56
CA PRO A 578 2.37 -30.53 30.25
C PRO A 578 2.73 -29.05 30.37
N MET A 579 3.35 -28.51 29.33
CA MET A 579 3.57 -27.07 29.23
C MET A 579 2.23 -26.32 29.22
N LYS A 580 2.22 -25.15 29.84
CA LYS A 580 1.07 -24.25 29.90
C LYS A 580 1.54 -22.81 29.76
N ILE A 581 0.81 -22.06 28.96
CA ILE A 581 0.98 -20.62 28.82
C ILE A 581 -0.31 -19.97 29.30
N THR A 582 -0.20 -19.04 30.23
CA THR A 582 -1.31 -18.19 30.66
C THR A 582 -0.94 -16.74 30.45
N CYS A 583 -1.89 -15.94 29.97
CA CYS A 583 -1.66 -14.53 29.67
C CYS A 583 -2.76 -13.71 30.34
N THR A 584 -2.37 -12.67 31.07
CA THR A 584 -3.25 -11.61 31.55
C THR A 584 -3.10 -10.41 30.63
N LEU A 585 -4.19 -10.04 29.98
CA LEU A 585 -4.25 -8.97 28.99
C LEU A 585 -4.81 -7.67 29.59
N PRO A 586 -4.46 -6.50 29.03
CA PRO A 586 -5.14 -5.25 29.36
C PRO A 586 -6.59 -5.25 28.88
N ASP A 587 -7.40 -4.33 29.43
CA ASP A 587 -8.84 -4.26 29.15
C ASP A 587 -9.14 -4.15 27.65
N GLY A 588 -9.99 -5.05 27.15
CA GLY A 588 -10.43 -5.09 25.76
C GLY A 588 -9.42 -5.68 24.78
N ALA A 589 -8.25 -6.16 25.21
CA ALA A 589 -7.38 -6.96 24.36
C ALA A 589 -7.88 -8.40 24.23
N VAL A 590 -7.55 -9.05 23.11
CA VAL A 590 -8.01 -10.40 22.77
C VAL A 590 -6.82 -11.31 22.48
N LEU A 591 -6.82 -12.48 23.11
CA LEU A 591 -5.93 -13.59 22.78
C LEU A 591 -6.51 -14.35 21.58
N GLY A 592 -5.70 -14.46 20.53
CA GLY A 592 -6.03 -15.26 19.36
C GLY A 592 -5.59 -16.71 19.51
N GLU A 593 -5.47 -17.40 18.38
CA GLU A 593 -4.94 -18.76 18.34
C GLU A 593 -3.46 -18.82 18.73
N VAL A 594 -3.08 -19.95 19.32
CA VAL A 594 -1.70 -20.29 19.63
C VAL A 594 -1.16 -21.27 18.59
N TYR A 595 0.00 -20.94 18.04
CA TYR A 595 0.74 -21.79 17.13
C TYR A 595 1.85 -22.52 17.88
N TYR A 596 1.73 -23.83 17.92
CA TYR A 596 2.75 -24.75 18.41
C TYR A 596 3.42 -25.45 17.23
N PRO A 597 4.77 -25.54 17.20
CA PRO A 597 5.47 -26.42 16.28
C PRO A 597 5.06 -27.89 16.46
N MET A 598 5.22 -28.70 15.42
CA MET A 598 4.87 -30.13 15.48
C MET A 598 5.68 -30.84 16.58
N PRO A 599 5.03 -31.47 17.60
CA PRO A 599 5.75 -32.19 18.65
C PRO A 599 6.13 -33.61 18.19
N LYS A 600 7.03 -34.26 18.92
CA LYS A 600 7.36 -35.68 18.73
C LYS A 600 6.49 -36.55 19.63
N PRO A 601 6.11 -37.76 19.20
CA PRO A 601 5.49 -38.72 20.11
C PRO A 601 6.47 -39.10 21.22
N PHE A 602 5.96 -39.27 22.43
CA PHE A 602 6.66 -39.94 23.51
C PHE A 602 6.40 -41.45 23.43
N VAL A 603 7.07 -42.24 24.28
CA VAL A 603 7.02 -43.72 24.27
C VAL A 603 5.59 -44.28 24.26
N LYS A 604 4.62 -43.57 24.85
CA LYS A 604 3.19 -43.95 24.87
C LYS A 604 2.34 -43.04 23.97
N GLU A 605 1.28 -43.64 23.44
CA GLU A 605 0.25 -42.94 22.65
C GLU A 605 -0.44 -41.84 23.50
N GLY A 606 -0.60 -40.65 22.92
CA GLY A 606 -1.23 -39.48 23.56
C GLY A 606 -0.29 -38.52 24.28
N THR A 607 0.92 -38.96 24.67
CA THR A 607 1.95 -38.09 25.24
C THR A 607 2.90 -37.61 24.15
N THR A 608 3.16 -36.31 24.08
CA THR A 608 4.04 -35.70 23.08
C THR A 608 5.04 -34.74 23.72
N ILE A 609 6.23 -34.61 23.14
CA ILE A 609 7.36 -33.86 23.71
C ILE A 609 8.03 -32.93 22.70
N TYR A 610 8.79 -31.96 23.22
CA TYR A 610 9.87 -31.29 22.51
C TYR A 610 11.20 -31.62 23.21
N ASP A 611 12.18 -32.07 22.43
CA ASP A 611 13.53 -32.47 22.86
C ASP A 611 14.63 -31.56 22.26
N SER A 612 14.21 -30.45 21.67
CA SER A 612 15.05 -29.46 21.01
C SER A 612 14.40 -28.08 21.10
N ASN A 613 15.18 -27.04 20.80
CA ASN A 613 14.70 -25.66 20.89
C ASN A 613 13.41 -25.46 20.08
N VAL A 614 12.44 -24.77 20.67
CA VAL A 614 11.12 -24.57 20.07
C VAL A 614 10.67 -23.11 20.25
N THR A 615 10.06 -22.56 19.20
CA THR A 615 9.44 -21.23 19.23
C THR A 615 7.93 -21.37 19.17
N ILE A 616 7.24 -20.90 20.20
CA ILE A 616 5.78 -20.91 20.32
C ILE A 616 5.28 -19.49 20.09
N ARG A 617 4.18 -19.34 19.36
CA ARG A 617 3.61 -18.03 18.99
C ARG A 617 2.17 -17.95 19.43
N GLN A 618 1.84 -16.95 20.23
CA GLN A 618 0.48 -16.71 20.69
C GLN A 618 0.00 -15.39 20.11
N ASN A 619 -1.02 -15.43 19.23
CA ASN A 619 -1.55 -14.22 18.65
C ASN A 619 -2.23 -13.34 19.73
N VAL A 620 -2.06 -12.02 19.61
CA VAL A 620 -2.70 -11.03 20.48
C VAL A 620 -3.14 -9.82 19.64
N SER A 621 -4.31 -9.28 19.98
CA SER A 621 -4.84 -8.03 19.42
C SER A 621 -5.05 -7.01 20.55
N LEU A 622 -4.54 -5.80 20.36
CA LEU A 622 -4.59 -4.72 21.34
C LEU A 622 -5.48 -3.59 20.81
N PRO A 623 -6.45 -3.08 21.59
CA PRO A 623 -7.31 -1.97 21.16
C PRO A 623 -6.60 -0.61 21.24
N SER A 624 -5.57 -0.51 22.07
CA SER A 624 -4.93 0.74 22.45
C SER A 624 -3.46 0.53 22.80
N LEU A 625 -2.66 1.59 22.64
CA LEU A 625 -1.25 1.65 23.03
C LEU A 625 -0.97 2.93 23.85
N PRO A 626 0.01 2.91 24.77
CA PRO A 626 0.83 1.76 25.16
C PRO A 626 0.04 0.71 25.95
N ALA A 627 0.55 -0.52 25.99
CA ALA A 627 -0.10 -1.66 26.65
C ALA A 627 0.92 -2.55 27.38
N THR A 628 0.50 -3.17 28.48
CA THR A 628 1.30 -4.14 29.23
C THR A 628 0.60 -5.50 29.25
N ILE A 629 1.32 -6.54 28.82
CA ILE A 629 0.86 -7.94 28.83
C ILE A 629 1.68 -8.70 29.86
N LYS A 630 1.03 -9.49 30.72
CA LYS A 630 1.71 -10.40 31.65
C LYS A 630 1.50 -11.84 31.21
N CYS A 631 2.56 -12.62 31.11
CA CYS A 631 2.48 -14.02 30.71
C CYS A 631 3.21 -14.91 31.72
N THR A 632 2.68 -16.09 31.99
CA THR A 632 3.35 -17.14 32.76
C THR A 632 3.54 -18.36 31.89
N PHE A 633 4.79 -18.83 31.77
CA PHE A 633 5.13 -20.09 31.13
C PHE A 633 5.46 -21.12 32.19
N GLU A 634 4.76 -22.25 32.15
CA GLU A 634 4.92 -23.36 33.09
C GLU A 634 5.23 -24.64 32.32
N CYS A 635 6.11 -25.49 32.82
CA CYS A 635 6.34 -26.83 32.28
C CYS A 635 7.06 -27.73 33.27
N GLN A 636 7.08 -29.04 33.01
CA GLN A 636 8.06 -29.95 33.59
C GLN A 636 9.06 -30.39 32.52
N CYS A 637 10.34 -30.45 32.91
CA CYS A 637 11.45 -30.87 32.07
C CYS A 637 12.08 -32.13 32.65
N CYS A 638 12.32 -33.15 31.83
CA CYS A 638 12.93 -34.41 32.26
C CYS A 638 14.03 -34.81 31.28
N ASP A 639 14.94 -35.66 31.72
CA ASP A 639 15.79 -36.48 30.85
C ASP A 639 15.37 -37.96 30.93
N ALA A 640 16.23 -38.88 30.50
CA ALA A 640 15.96 -40.31 30.55
C ALA A 640 15.90 -40.90 31.97
N ASN A 641 16.45 -40.22 32.98
CA ASN A 641 16.67 -40.72 34.33
C ASN A 641 15.95 -39.89 35.42
N VAL A 642 15.79 -38.58 35.21
CA VAL A 642 15.25 -37.66 36.22
C VAL A 642 14.25 -36.67 35.61
N CYS A 643 13.22 -36.36 36.39
CA CYS A 643 12.33 -35.23 36.14
C CYS A 643 12.65 -34.10 37.12
N MET A 644 12.86 -32.91 36.59
CA MET A 644 13.12 -31.72 37.39
C MET A 644 11.83 -31.24 38.08
N PRO A 645 11.94 -30.45 39.17
CA PRO A 645 10.81 -29.72 39.70
C PRO A 645 10.11 -28.88 38.63
N PRO A 646 8.79 -28.62 38.76
CA PRO A 646 8.06 -27.79 37.81
C PRO A 646 8.72 -26.42 37.64
N PHE A 647 8.97 -26.04 36.39
CA PHE A 647 9.47 -24.74 36.00
C PHE A 647 8.30 -23.77 35.83
N SER A 648 8.45 -22.55 36.33
CA SER A 648 7.53 -21.44 36.11
C SER A 648 8.32 -20.14 35.95
N LYS A 649 8.01 -19.36 34.90
CA LYS A 649 8.61 -18.04 34.65
C LYS A 649 7.55 -17.05 34.21
N GLU A 650 7.52 -15.91 34.88
CA GLU A 650 6.65 -14.78 34.54
C GLU A 650 7.37 -13.77 33.65
N PHE A 651 6.63 -13.18 32.71
CA PHE A 651 7.09 -12.17 31.78
C PHE A 651 6.15 -10.95 31.84
N THR A 652 6.72 -9.75 31.91
CA THR A 652 5.99 -8.49 31.71
C THR A 652 6.46 -7.88 30.40
N LEU A 653 5.56 -7.78 29.42
CA LEU A 653 5.84 -7.34 28.07
C LEU A 653 5.14 -6.00 27.82
N ASN A 654 5.92 -4.96 27.53
CA ASN A 654 5.38 -3.63 27.21
C ASN A 654 5.37 -3.42 25.70
N VAL A 655 4.25 -2.89 25.19
CA VAL A 655 4.05 -2.55 23.77
C VAL A 655 3.80 -1.05 23.69
N GLU A 656 4.60 -0.37 22.86
CA GLU A 656 4.56 1.09 22.66
C GLU A 656 4.02 1.49 21.29
#